data_AF-A0A5C4T9V6-F1
#
_entry.id   AF-A0A5C4T9V6-F1
#
_cell.length_a   1.000
_cell.length_b   1.000
_cell.length_c   1.000
_cell.angle_alpha   90.00
_cell.angle_beta   90.00
_cell.angle_gamma   90.00
#
_symmetry.space_group_name_H-M   'P 1'
#
loop_
_entity.id
_entity.type
_entity.pdbx_description
1 polymer ?
#
loop_
_entity_poly.entity_id
_entity_poly.type
_entity_poly.pdbx_seq_one_letter_code
_entity_poly.pdbx_strand_id
1 'polypeptide(L)'
;MMDRYSRDMRGGMRMAGSRMSRRQMLASLGVAGVASVGLVYGRELETHASVVESVYFKPKKSLSLPEAVLRFEDVMNLIGFEGEYAGQQISLNQYRPGTGTGGGLLYWDPAIPKAAHNGGTVMSPTASWDGTAPGLPSFLNGSGETNPTGSGCWVRLQDRENEFRPESFGAVGAGNEQTVIQSVLDAARAWSVQHAGRRPIIGFDKVYTVNGVQVYDGFVLLGPGGLKRDDGTIPSSSVASSSVILGNGIKDIDIFGLIVDGNDRLQGVMSDPAYRQGNNAGALGYQNIYIIGKFANADPDMGTIRIHNCRIVNSPGNGIVVNNHSQASLTGNHIERCGKNGIYLAQTHGFNTSVTGNYIRECGFVYGGGIGIAHAHVNASGNIIVGCYEYGILISSTGVGARWNTDIAVSSNNIRGVKRLLLDNSGNPEAFKTSSLGVGIGYTQVFVTRASTRLNVAIVGNSIQGAEGSGIACLGAAYNAAFLPYGIAVSGNSVMLCGGAGLNVRYVRGIACTGNMVTANFFADIYIDDVSGSIASNTVVCKYPVADRVIHNGIKYEAKKRHLSSGGTQPGLNADCWTAVQTSETLPEWHMDEVYAPAIRPSTYGIYSVYRPNGSAVSGKRNDLLLESNHLEGADHSNRISNVNLVRKLVGGSTPTELPFRAGDRMYDDNPVSGGREGRICIAKGVDTAAAAWGGGQAVTAGERRINAGKLYEAAQAGTTGNAAPSHTAGNASDGAVVWSFIDTVAVFEEFGRIGV
;
A
#
# COMPACT_ATOMS: atom_id res chain seq x y z
N MET A 1 -53.82 32.34 -36.50
CA MET A 1 -55.04 32.30 -37.34
C MET A 1 -56.01 31.36 -36.63
N MET A 2 -57.08 31.93 -36.05
CA MET A 2 -58.21 31.31 -35.30
C MET A 2 -57.87 30.57 -33.99
N ASP A 3 -58.66 30.57 -32.91
CA ASP A 3 -59.68 31.47 -32.33
C ASP A 3 -59.99 30.92 -30.91
N ARG A 4 -60.23 31.81 -29.92
CA ARG A 4 -60.91 31.66 -28.60
C ARG A 4 -60.77 30.40 -27.68
N TYR A 5 -60.47 30.60 -26.36
CA TYR A 5 -61.42 30.52 -25.20
C TYR A 5 -60.76 30.44 -23.78
N SER A 6 -61.28 31.26 -22.86
CA SER A 6 -61.34 31.28 -21.35
C SER A 6 -60.27 30.64 -20.43
N ARG A 7 -59.69 31.35 -19.44
CA ARG A 7 -60.08 31.47 -17.99
C ARG A 7 -60.64 30.16 -17.40
N ASP A 8 -60.08 29.54 -16.35
CA ASP A 8 -59.88 30.07 -15.00
C ASP A 8 -58.90 29.20 -14.18
N MET A 9 -58.07 29.82 -13.34
CA MET A 9 -57.27 29.16 -12.30
C MET A 9 -57.85 29.45 -10.91
N ARG A 10 -58.25 28.41 -10.17
CA ARG A 10 -57.98 28.17 -8.72
C ARG A 10 -58.83 27.01 -8.18
N GLY A 11 -58.18 26.01 -7.55
CA GLY A 11 -58.85 24.99 -6.71
C GLY A 11 -58.00 23.75 -6.49
N GLY A 12 -57.45 23.58 -5.28
CA GLY A 12 -56.43 22.59 -4.95
C GLY A 12 -56.91 21.13 -4.87
N MET A 13 -55.96 20.20 -5.02
CA MET A 13 -56.16 18.78 -4.75
C MET A 13 -55.13 18.31 -3.71
N ARG A 14 -55.66 17.95 -2.54
CA ARG A 14 -54.96 17.28 -1.43
C ARG A 14 -54.61 15.84 -1.86
N MET A 15 -53.33 15.48 -1.85
CA MET A 15 -52.88 14.08 -1.90
C MET A 15 -52.93 13.49 -0.49
N ALA A 16 -53.92 12.61 -0.25
CA ALA A 16 -53.98 11.79 0.96
C ALA A 16 -52.99 10.63 0.84
N GLY A 17 -51.93 10.64 1.66
CA GLY A 17 -50.99 9.54 1.78
C GLY A 17 -51.64 8.34 2.48
N SER A 18 -51.92 7.28 1.73
CA SER A 18 -52.22 5.96 2.30
C SER A 18 -50.94 5.38 2.91
N ARG A 19 -50.88 5.37 4.24
CA ARG A 19 -49.83 4.67 5.01
C ARG A 19 -50.05 3.17 4.88
N MET A 20 -49.13 2.47 4.21
CA MET A 20 -49.05 1.01 4.25
C MET A 20 -48.93 0.53 5.70
N SER A 21 -49.76 -0.44 6.08
CA SER A 21 -49.73 -1.01 7.42
C SER A 21 -48.59 -2.02 7.57
N ARG A 22 -48.07 -2.20 8.79
CA ARG A 22 -47.02 -3.20 9.10
C ARG A 22 -47.36 -4.62 8.63
N ARG A 23 -48.66 -4.98 8.54
CA ARG A 23 -49.10 -6.27 7.96
C ARG A 23 -48.84 -6.38 6.47
N GLN A 24 -48.97 -5.29 5.70
CA GLN A 24 -48.70 -5.28 4.27
C GLN A 24 -47.19 -5.33 4.00
N MET A 25 -46.37 -4.71 4.86
CA MET A 25 -44.91 -4.82 4.79
C MET A 25 -44.40 -6.22 5.16
N LEU A 26 -45.03 -6.88 6.14
CA LEU A 26 -44.70 -8.27 6.50
C LEU A 26 -45.16 -9.28 5.43
N ALA A 27 -46.29 -9.03 4.75
CA ALA A 27 -46.73 -9.85 3.62
C ALA A 27 -45.80 -9.72 2.40
N SER A 28 -45.21 -8.55 2.15
CA SER A 28 -44.21 -8.37 1.08
C SER A 28 -42.84 -8.97 1.42
N LEU A 29 -42.48 -9.08 2.70
CA LEU A 29 -41.22 -9.71 3.15
C LEU A 29 -41.33 -11.24 3.23
N GLY A 30 -42.53 -11.80 3.47
CA GLY A 30 -42.75 -13.25 3.52
C GLY A 30 -42.63 -13.98 2.17
N VAL A 31 -42.67 -13.25 1.05
CA VAL A 31 -42.52 -13.84 -0.30
C VAL A 31 -41.07 -13.77 -0.80
N ALA A 32 -40.21 -12.97 -0.17
CA ALA A 32 -38.78 -12.84 -0.51
C ALA A 32 -37.84 -13.67 0.39
N GLY A 33 -38.38 -14.41 1.37
CA GLY A 33 -37.60 -15.01 2.47
C GLY A 33 -37.51 -16.53 2.52
N VAL A 34 -37.86 -17.28 1.47
CA VAL A 34 -37.81 -18.77 1.47
C VAL A 34 -36.85 -19.31 0.40
N ALA A 35 -35.68 -18.69 0.27
CA ALA A 35 -34.56 -19.27 -0.47
C ALA A 35 -33.25 -18.95 0.24
N SER A 36 -33.03 -19.54 1.44
CA SER A 36 -31.71 -19.86 2.04
C SER A 36 -31.74 -19.96 3.57
N VAL A 37 -32.38 -20.99 4.16
CA VAL A 37 -31.93 -21.53 5.46
C VAL A 37 -32.27 -23.02 5.50
N GLY A 38 -31.26 -23.88 5.47
CA GLY A 38 -31.46 -25.34 5.50
C GLY A 38 -30.19 -26.17 5.40
N LEU A 39 -29.16 -25.87 6.20
CA LEU A 39 -28.13 -26.84 6.56
C LEU A 39 -28.07 -26.91 8.10
N VAL A 40 -28.87 -27.79 8.67
CA VAL A 40 -28.63 -28.37 9.99
C VAL A 40 -28.63 -29.87 9.81
N TYR A 41 -27.46 -30.47 10.00
CA TYR A 41 -27.27 -31.90 10.12
C TYR A 41 -28.11 -32.43 11.28
N GLY A 42 -29.08 -33.28 10.98
CA GLY A 42 -29.94 -33.94 11.95
C GLY A 42 -30.74 -35.03 11.26
N ARG A 43 -30.31 -36.27 11.50
CA ARG A 43 -30.92 -37.52 11.06
C ARG A 43 -32.38 -37.61 11.52
N GLU A 44 -33.34 -37.75 10.61
CA GLU A 44 -34.50 -38.65 10.70
C GLU A 44 -35.30 -38.65 9.39
N LEU A 45 -35.70 -39.86 8.97
CA LEU A 45 -36.64 -40.10 7.87
C LEU A 45 -38.00 -39.53 8.26
N GLU A 46 -38.61 -38.68 7.43
CA GLU A 46 -40.06 -38.68 7.26
C GLU A 46 -40.48 -37.95 5.97
N THR A 47 -41.30 -38.65 5.20
CA THR A 47 -41.92 -38.22 3.94
C THR A 47 -42.92 -37.10 4.17
N HIS A 48 -42.65 -35.91 3.67
CA HIS A 48 -43.66 -34.87 3.50
C HIS A 48 -43.66 -34.34 2.06
N ALA A 49 -44.72 -34.70 1.34
CA ALA A 49 -45.08 -34.14 0.05
C ALA A 49 -45.30 -32.62 0.20
N SER A 50 -44.49 -31.84 -0.54
CA SER A 50 -44.54 -30.39 -0.54
C SER A 50 -45.70 -29.89 -1.42
N VAL A 51 -46.54 -29.08 -0.80
CA VAL A 51 -47.70 -28.38 -1.36
C VAL A 51 -47.24 -27.24 -2.28
N VAL A 52 -46.94 -27.54 -3.55
CA VAL A 52 -46.68 -26.51 -4.60
C VAL A 52 -47.46 -26.75 -5.90
N GLU A 53 -48.34 -27.76 -5.96
CA GLU A 53 -48.89 -28.21 -7.26
C GLU A 53 -50.31 -27.72 -7.63
N SER A 54 -50.84 -26.63 -7.07
CA SER A 54 -52.27 -26.30 -7.27
C SER A 54 -52.64 -24.94 -7.87
N VAL A 55 -51.72 -24.11 -8.38
CA VAL A 55 -52.10 -22.73 -8.78
C VAL A 55 -51.94 -22.36 -10.26
N TYR A 56 -51.28 -23.15 -11.12
CA TYR A 56 -51.11 -22.77 -12.54
C TYR A 56 -51.23 -23.90 -13.57
N PHE A 57 -52.37 -24.60 -13.59
CA PHE A 57 -52.64 -25.56 -14.67
C PHE A 57 -53.84 -25.16 -15.54
N LYS A 58 -53.55 -24.65 -16.75
CA LYS A 58 -54.43 -24.79 -17.93
C LYS A 58 -53.90 -25.99 -18.72
N PRO A 59 -54.72 -27.00 -19.05
CA PRO A 59 -54.23 -28.22 -19.68
C PRO A 59 -54.14 -28.01 -21.20
N LYS A 60 -52.92 -28.11 -21.77
CA LYS A 60 -52.69 -28.59 -23.14
C LYS A 60 -51.21 -28.89 -23.38
N LYS A 61 -50.98 -30.13 -23.85
CA LYS A 61 -49.72 -30.83 -24.24
C LYS A 61 -48.78 -31.25 -23.10
N SER A 62 -48.74 -32.57 -22.89
CA SER A 62 -47.72 -33.38 -22.21
C SER A 62 -46.89 -32.68 -21.13
N LEU A 63 -47.33 -32.81 -19.88
CA LEU A 63 -46.46 -32.56 -18.75
C LEU A 63 -45.44 -33.71 -18.72
N SER A 64 -44.24 -33.49 -19.25
CA SER A 64 -43.08 -34.26 -18.81
C SER A 64 -42.95 -34.01 -17.32
N LEU A 65 -43.00 -35.09 -16.53
CA LEU A 65 -42.46 -35.07 -15.17
C LEU A 65 -41.07 -34.39 -15.24
N PRO A 66 -40.63 -33.63 -14.21
CA PRO A 66 -39.27 -33.09 -14.22
C PRO A 66 -38.33 -34.27 -14.49
N GLU A 67 -37.69 -34.24 -15.66
CA GLU A 67 -36.80 -35.30 -16.09
C GLU A 67 -35.76 -35.45 -14.99
N ALA A 68 -35.65 -36.65 -14.41
CA ALA A 68 -34.69 -36.89 -13.37
C ALA A 68 -33.31 -36.51 -13.93
N VAL A 69 -32.67 -35.49 -13.36
CA VAL A 69 -31.35 -35.05 -13.80
C VAL A 69 -30.41 -36.23 -13.62
N LEU A 70 -29.90 -36.75 -14.74
CA LEU A 70 -29.00 -37.90 -14.73
C LEU A 70 -27.73 -37.52 -13.95
N ARG A 71 -27.30 -38.40 -13.06
CA ARG A 71 -26.11 -38.18 -12.24
C ARG A 71 -24.96 -39.05 -12.74
N PHE A 72 -23.82 -38.40 -12.98
CA PHE A 72 -22.56 -39.06 -13.29
C PHE A 72 -21.59 -38.88 -12.13
N GLU A 73 -20.87 -39.93 -11.78
CA GLU A 73 -19.90 -39.88 -10.68
C GLU A 73 -18.72 -38.98 -11.04
N ASP A 74 -18.17 -39.09 -12.24
CA ASP A 74 -17.06 -38.28 -12.69
C ASP A 74 -17.00 -38.15 -14.22
N VAL A 75 -16.01 -37.39 -14.73
CA VAL A 75 -15.87 -37.13 -16.16
C VAL A 75 -15.58 -38.42 -16.93
N MET A 76 -14.96 -39.44 -16.33
CA MET A 76 -14.75 -40.72 -17.01
C MET A 76 -16.06 -41.44 -17.29
N ASN A 77 -17.02 -41.36 -16.38
CA ASN A 77 -18.36 -41.91 -16.59
C ASN A 77 -19.19 -41.09 -17.60
N LEU A 78 -18.86 -39.81 -17.81
CA LEU A 78 -19.52 -38.94 -18.76
C LEU A 78 -19.02 -39.14 -20.21
N ILE A 79 -17.73 -39.47 -20.39
CA ILE A 79 -17.15 -39.69 -21.72
C ILE A 79 -17.91 -40.82 -22.44
N GLY A 80 -18.21 -40.60 -23.72
CA GLY A 80 -19.01 -41.49 -24.57
C GLY A 80 -20.52 -41.26 -24.49
N PHE A 81 -21.02 -40.48 -23.53
CA PHE A 81 -22.44 -40.16 -23.43
C PHE A 81 -22.79 -38.89 -24.24
N GLU A 82 -23.57 -39.03 -25.31
CA GLU A 82 -24.11 -37.89 -26.06
C GLU A 82 -25.49 -37.50 -25.52
N GLY A 83 -25.79 -36.21 -25.46
CA GLY A 83 -27.12 -35.75 -25.07
C GLY A 83 -28.16 -35.97 -26.17
N GLU A 84 -29.40 -36.24 -25.77
CA GLU A 84 -30.51 -36.57 -26.68
C GLU A 84 -31.17 -35.31 -27.27
N TYR A 85 -31.19 -34.21 -26.53
CA TYR A 85 -31.82 -32.96 -26.94
C TYR A 85 -31.10 -31.73 -26.36
N ALA A 86 -31.21 -30.60 -27.07
CA ALA A 86 -30.60 -29.34 -26.65
C ALA A 86 -31.10 -28.90 -25.27
N GLY A 87 -30.17 -28.55 -24.38
CA GLY A 87 -30.47 -28.12 -23.01
C GLY A 87 -30.73 -29.26 -22.03
N GLN A 88 -30.61 -30.54 -22.43
CA GLN A 88 -30.65 -31.66 -21.49
C GLN A 88 -29.62 -31.44 -20.39
N GLN A 89 -30.01 -31.58 -19.13
CA GLN A 89 -29.13 -31.35 -17.99
C GLN A 89 -28.68 -32.64 -17.33
N ILE A 90 -27.43 -32.64 -16.86
CA ILE A 90 -26.87 -33.70 -16.02
C ILE A 90 -26.16 -33.09 -14.81
N SER A 91 -26.02 -33.89 -13.76
CA SER A 91 -25.27 -33.55 -12.56
C SER A 91 -24.00 -34.38 -12.51
N LEU A 92 -22.85 -33.71 -12.51
CA LEU A 92 -21.55 -34.32 -12.26
C LEU A 92 -21.23 -34.24 -10.77
N ASN A 93 -20.92 -35.36 -10.12
CA ASN A 93 -20.64 -35.39 -8.68
C ASN A 93 -19.25 -34.80 -8.37
N GLN A 94 -18.24 -35.17 -9.14
CA GLN A 94 -16.84 -34.74 -9.00
C GLN A 94 -16.18 -34.76 -10.39
N TYR A 95 -15.03 -34.11 -10.55
CA TYR A 95 -14.33 -34.12 -11.84
C TYR A 95 -13.52 -35.42 -12.02
N ARG A 96 -12.69 -35.77 -11.01
CA ARG A 96 -11.90 -37.00 -11.02
C ARG A 96 -12.49 -38.03 -10.04
N PRO A 97 -12.35 -39.33 -10.32
CA PRO A 97 -12.77 -40.38 -9.39
C PRO A 97 -12.18 -40.21 -7.99
N GLY A 98 -13.03 -40.20 -6.97
CA GLY A 98 -12.63 -40.23 -5.55
C GLY A 98 -12.07 -38.92 -4.97
N THR A 99 -12.22 -37.79 -5.66
CA THR A 99 -11.66 -36.50 -5.22
C THR A 99 -12.66 -35.60 -4.47
N GLY A 100 -13.95 -35.80 -4.67
CA GLY A 100 -15.03 -35.02 -4.06
C GLY A 100 -15.10 -33.56 -4.53
N THR A 101 -14.41 -33.19 -5.63
CA THR A 101 -14.34 -31.80 -6.11
C THR A 101 -14.50 -31.69 -7.62
N GLY A 102 -14.96 -30.54 -8.12
CA GLY A 102 -15.03 -30.25 -9.56
C GLY A 102 -16.29 -30.75 -10.27
N GLY A 103 -17.28 -31.24 -9.50
CA GLY A 103 -18.62 -31.53 -9.98
C GLY A 103 -19.40 -30.28 -10.36
N GLY A 104 -20.70 -30.42 -10.63
CA GLY A 104 -21.59 -29.32 -11.02
C GLY A 104 -22.62 -29.75 -12.06
N LEU A 105 -23.46 -28.81 -12.47
CA LEU A 105 -24.43 -29.05 -13.54
C LEU A 105 -23.79 -28.83 -14.91
N LEU A 106 -24.17 -29.67 -15.87
CA LEU A 106 -23.85 -29.49 -17.27
C LEU A 106 -25.14 -29.54 -18.08
N TYR A 107 -25.13 -28.90 -19.24
CA TYR A 107 -26.19 -29.03 -20.23
C TYR A 107 -25.63 -29.44 -21.60
N TRP A 108 -26.42 -30.16 -22.37
CA TRP A 108 -26.06 -30.56 -23.72
C TRP A 108 -26.30 -29.42 -24.71
N ASP A 109 -25.28 -29.06 -25.47
CA ASP A 109 -25.41 -28.14 -26.61
C ASP A 109 -25.03 -28.86 -27.90
N PRO A 110 -26.01 -29.25 -28.76
CA PRO A 110 -25.74 -29.94 -30.01
C PRO A 110 -25.03 -29.05 -31.04
N ALA A 111 -25.00 -27.73 -30.86
CA ALA A 111 -24.42 -26.79 -31.83
C ALA A 111 -22.92 -26.52 -31.60
N ILE A 112 -22.40 -26.80 -30.40
CA ILE A 112 -20.98 -26.54 -30.09
C ILE A 112 -20.09 -27.54 -30.83
N PRO A 113 -19.09 -27.08 -31.61
CA PRO A 113 -18.13 -27.97 -32.28
C PRO A 113 -17.34 -28.79 -31.25
N LYS A 114 -17.12 -30.06 -31.54
CA LYS A 114 -16.32 -30.95 -30.67
C LYS A 114 -14.86 -30.50 -30.56
N ALA A 115 -14.35 -29.82 -31.58
CA ALA A 115 -13.05 -29.14 -31.53
C ALA A 115 -12.96 -27.99 -30.49
N ALA A 116 -14.08 -27.53 -29.92
CA ALA A 116 -14.09 -26.55 -28.83
C ALA A 116 -13.85 -27.19 -27.44
N HIS A 117 -13.58 -28.50 -27.40
CA HIS A 117 -13.24 -29.21 -26.18
C HIS A 117 -12.09 -28.53 -25.41
N ASN A 118 -12.30 -28.32 -24.12
CA ASN A 118 -11.26 -27.85 -23.19
C ASN A 118 -11.25 -28.61 -21.86
N GLY A 119 -12.03 -29.69 -21.78
CA GLY A 119 -12.16 -30.58 -20.63
C GLY A 119 -12.85 -29.99 -19.39
N GLY A 120 -12.91 -28.66 -19.23
CA GLY A 120 -13.46 -28.04 -18.02
C GLY A 120 -14.84 -27.39 -18.19
N THR A 121 -14.97 -26.48 -19.16
CA THR A 121 -16.24 -25.80 -19.45
C THR A 121 -16.97 -26.37 -20.65
N VAL A 122 -16.24 -26.98 -21.58
CA VAL A 122 -16.77 -27.67 -22.76
C VAL A 122 -16.13 -29.05 -22.83
N MET A 123 -16.95 -30.09 -22.69
CA MET A 123 -16.55 -31.49 -22.71
C MET A 123 -17.19 -32.19 -23.90
N SER A 124 -16.35 -32.81 -24.73
CA SER A 124 -16.78 -33.54 -25.90
C SER A 124 -16.93 -35.00 -25.48
N PRO A 125 -18.02 -35.68 -25.85
CA PRO A 125 -18.21 -37.09 -25.50
C PRO A 125 -17.20 -38.00 -26.22
N THR A 126 -16.54 -37.54 -27.28
CA THR A 126 -15.58 -38.32 -28.08
C THR A 126 -14.12 -38.01 -27.77
N ALA A 127 -13.85 -37.12 -26.82
CA ALA A 127 -12.51 -36.88 -26.27
C ALA A 127 -12.18 -37.93 -25.21
N SER A 128 -11.08 -38.66 -25.41
CA SER A 128 -10.66 -39.73 -24.48
C SER A 128 -9.83 -39.19 -23.32
N TRP A 129 -10.09 -39.68 -22.12
CA TRP A 129 -9.24 -39.54 -20.94
C TRP A 129 -9.14 -40.89 -20.24
N ASP A 130 -8.06 -41.11 -19.48
CA ASP A 130 -7.81 -42.35 -18.73
C ASP A 130 -8.16 -42.20 -17.23
N GLY A 131 -8.62 -41.02 -16.81
CA GLY A 131 -8.97 -40.70 -15.43
C GLY A 131 -7.76 -40.38 -14.54
N THR A 132 -6.55 -40.41 -15.09
CA THR A 132 -5.32 -40.24 -14.32
C THR A 132 -4.81 -38.79 -14.37
N ALA A 133 -4.05 -38.40 -13.33
CA ALA A 133 -3.43 -37.08 -13.29
C ALA A 133 -2.42 -36.86 -14.44
N PRO A 134 -1.57 -37.84 -14.82
CA PRO A 134 -0.69 -37.70 -16.00
C PRO A 134 -1.41 -37.53 -17.33
N GLY A 135 -2.58 -38.17 -17.53
CA GLY A 135 -3.36 -38.07 -18.77
C GLY A 135 -4.18 -36.79 -18.89
N LEU A 136 -4.47 -36.11 -17.77
CA LEU A 136 -5.35 -34.95 -17.74
C LEU A 136 -4.88 -33.77 -18.62
N PRO A 137 -3.59 -33.35 -18.61
CA PRO A 137 -3.10 -32.30 -19.51
C PRO A 137 -3.43 -32.53 -20.98
N SER A 138 -3.32 -33.76 -21.47
CA SER A 138 -3.64 -34.10 -22.85
C SER A 138 -5.13 -33.95 -23.13
N PHE A 139 -5.97 -34.43 -22.21
CA PHE A 139 -7.43 -34.28 -22.30
C PHE A 139 -7.85 -32.81 -22.33
N LEU A 140 -7.36 -31.98 -21.40
CA LEU A 140 -7.68 -30.53 -21.37
C LEU A 140 -7.29 -29.80 -22.67
N ASN A 141 -6.28 -30.30 -23.37
CA ASN A 141 -5.84 -29.76 -24.66
C ASN A 141 -6.58 -30.37 -25.88
N GLY A 142 -7.63 -31.16 -25.65
CA GLY A 142 -8.40 -31.82 -26.72
C GLY A 142 -7.66 -32.98 -27.39
N SER A 143 -6.53 -33.43 -26.83
CA SER A 143 -5.84 -34.62 -27.35
C SER A 143 -6.69 -35.85 -27.09
N GLY A 144 -6.90 -36.65 -28.13
CA GLY A 144 -7.81 -37.80 -28.08
C GLY A 144 -9.23 -37.51 -28.54
N GLU A 145 -9.53 -36.29 -29.02
CA GLU A 145 -10.76 -36.03 -29.77
C GLU A 145 -10.76 -36.84 -31.08
N THR A 146 -11.71 -37.76 -31.22
CA THR A 146 -11.79 -38.68 -32.36
C THR A 146 -12.71 -38.20 -33.48
N ASN A 147 -13.53 -37.17 -33.23
CA ASN A 147 -14.42 -36.56 -34.21
C ASN A 147 -14.40 -35.01 -34.12
N PRO A 148 -13.25 -34.37 -34.43
CA PRO A 148 -13.09 -32.92 -34.27
C PRO A 148 -13.97 -32.09 -35.22
N THR A 149 -14.43 -32.67 -36.34
CA THR A 149 -15.36 -32.01 -37.27
C THR A 149 -16.83 -32.15 -36.85
N GLY A 150 -17.11 -32.94 -35.81
CA GLY A 150 -18.46 -33.12 -35.27
C GLY A 150 -18.92 -31.94 -34.40
N SER A 151 -20.20 -31.98 -34.04
CA SER A 151 -20.84 -31.04 -33.10
C SER A 151 -21.56 -31.80 -31.99
N GLY A 152 -21.85 -31.12 -30.89
CA GLY A 152 -22.45 -31.70 -29.69
C GLY A 152 -21.44 -31.84 -28.55
N CYS A 153 -21.59 -31.00 -27.52
CA CYS A 153 -20.76 -31.02 -26.32
C CYS A 153 -21.59 -30.82 -25.05
N TRP A 154 -21.08 -31.34 -23.95
CA TRP A 154 -21.53 -30.98 -22.61
C TRP A 154 -20.89 -29.66 -22.20
N VAL A 155 -21.72 -28.69 -21.83
CA VAL A 155 -21.30 -27.37 -21.38
C VAL A 155 -21.58 -27.23 -19.91
N ARG A 156 -20.57 -26.79 -19.15
CA ARG A 156 -20.74 -26.55 -17.72
C ARG A 156 -21.63 -25.33 -17.48
N LEU A 157 -22.67 -25.51 -16.68
CA LEU A 157 -23.46 -24.40 -16.16
C LEU A 157 -22.68 -23.73 -15.03
N GLN A 158 -22.33 -22.46 -15.19
CA GLN A 158 -21.61 -21.70 -14.17
C GLN A 158 -22.58 -20.90 -13.32
N ASP A 159 -22.31 -20.80 -12.01
CA ASP A 159 -23.10 -19.95 -11.08
C ASP A 159 -23.07 -18.48 -11.51
N ARG A 160 -21.96 -18.06 -12.12
CA ARG A 160 -21.78 -16.78 -12.80
C ARG A 160 -21.07 -17.04 -14.12
N GLU A 161 -21.58 -16.45 -15.20
CA GLU A 161 -21.08 -16.68 -16.56
C GLU A 161 -19.60 -16.36 -16.77
N ASN A 162 -18.99 -15.55 -15.90
CA ASN A 162 -17.61 -15.11 -16.02
C ASN A 162 -16.68 -15.73 -14.96
N GLU A 163 -17.11 -16.75 -14.22
CA GLU A 163 -16.35 -17.33 -13.11
C GLU A 163 -15.75 -18.70 -13.47
N PHE A 164 -14.45 -18.82 -13.29
CA PHE A 164 -13.65 -20.01 -13.60
C PHE A 164 -12.97 -20.52 -12.33
N ARG A 165 -13.08 -21.83 -12.08
CA ARG A 165 -12.49 -22.47 -10.91
C ARG A 165 -11.56 -23.61 -11.35
N PRO A 166 -10.36 -23.74 -10.75
CA PRO A 166 -9.45 -24.85 -11.02
C PRO A 166 -10.07 -26.24 -10.90
N GLU A 167 -10.95 -26.46 -9.92
CA GLU A 167 -11.63 -27.74 -9.69
C GLU A 167 -12.50 -28.15 -10.87
N SER A 168 -13.09 -27.18 -11.58
CA SER A 168 -13.91 -27.44 -12.78
C SER A 168 -13.08 -28.00 -13.94
N PHE A 169 -11.76 -27.93 -13.87
CA PHE A 169 -10.78 -28.51 -14.80
C PHE A 169 -10.03 -29.69 -14.17
N GLY A 170 -10.51 -30.16 -13.02
CA GLY A 170 -9.97 -31.30 -12.31
C GLY A 170 -8.83 -30.98 -11.37
N ALA A 171 -8.54 -29.73 -11.00
CA ALA A 171 -7.54 -29.47 -9.97
C ALA A 171 -8.01 -30.01 -8.60
N VAL A 172 -7.08 -30.58 -7.82
CA VAL A 172 -7.34 -31.19 -6.51
C VAL A 172 -6.51 -30.54 -5.40
N GLY A 173 -5.48 -29.76 -5.74
CA GLY A 173 -4.53 -29.17 -4.79
C GLY A 173 -3.39 -30.12 -4.40
N ALA A 174 -3.07 -31.11 -5.25
CA ALA A 174 -2.04 -32.12 -4.97
C ALA A 174 -1.14 -32.36 -6.18
N GLY A 175 0.17 -32.45 -5.93
CA GLY A 175 1.18 -32.51 -6.98
C GLY A 175 1.24 -31.22 -7.81
N ASN A 176 2.00 -31.24 -8.89
CA ASN A 176 2.13 -30.08 -9.77
C ASN A 176 0.92 -29.97 -10.72
N GLU A 177 0.16 -28.89 -10.59
CA GLU A 177 -1.08 -28.63 -11.33
C GLU A 177 -0.95 -27.45 -12.30
N GLN A 178 0.27 -27.02 -12.60
CA GLN A 178 0.54 -25.91 -13.51
C GLN A 178 -0.26 -25.99 -14.81
N THR A 179 -0.27 -27.15 -15.47
CA THR A 179 -0.99 -27.29 -16.74
C THR A 179 -2.49 -27.15 -16.57
N VAL A 180 -3.05 -27.66 -15.47
CA VAL A 180 -4.48 -27.52 -15.16
C VAL A 180 -4.83 -26.05 -14.92
N ILE A 181 -4.05 -25.34 -14.09
CA ILE A 181 -4.27 -23.92 -13.84
C ILE A 181 -4.10 -23.10 -15.12
N GLN A 182 -3.15 -23.44 -15.99
CA GLN A 182 -2.98 -22.77 -17.27
C GLN A 182 -4.19 -23.00 -18.19
N SER A 183 -4.74 -24.22 -18.27
CA SER A 183 -5.96 -24.50 -19.03
C SER A 183 -7.18 -23.69 -18.54
N VAL A 184 -7.28 -23.43 -17.23
CA VAL A 184 -8.33 -22.56 -16.66
C VAL A 184 -8.16 -21.13 -17.19
N LEU A 185 -6.94 -20.59 -17.18
CA LEU A 185 -6.62 -19.25 -17.66
C LEU A 185 -6.84 -19.13 -19.18
N ASP A 186 -6.52 -20.17 -19.94
CA ASP A 186 -6.70 -20.22 -21.39
C ASP A 186 -8.19 -20.26 -21.76
N ALA A 187 -9.00 -21.04 -21.03
CA ALA A 187 -10.45 -21.08 -21.20
C ALA A 187 -11.10 -19.74 -20.84
N ALA A 188 -10.68 -19.11 -19.73
CA ALA A 188 -11.13 -17.78 -19.34
C ALA A 188 -10.78 -16.71 -20.40
N ARG A 189 -9.61 -16.84 -21.04
CA ARG A 189 -9.17 -15.95 -22.12
C ARG A 189 -10.06 -16.11 -23.35
N ALA A 190 -10.32 -17.35 -23.76
CA ALA A 190 -11.20 -17.64 -24.89
C ALA A 190 -12.62 -17.09 -24.65
N TRP A 191 -13.14 -17.28 -23.43
CA TRP A 191 -14.42 -16.72 -23.02
C TRP A 191 -14.43 -15.18 -23.09
N SER A 192 -13.40 -14.51 -22.57
CA SER A 192 -13.32 -13.05 -22.60
C SER A 192 -13.36 -12.49 -24.03
N VAL A 193 -12.64 -13.12 -24.97
CA VAL A 193 -12.66 -12.77 -26.39
C VAL A 193 -14.07 -12.92 -26.99
N GLN A 194 -14.78 -14.00 -26.67
CA GLN A 194 -16.15 -14.24 -27.13
C GLN A 194 -17.16 -13.23 -26.55
N HIS A 195 -16.88 -12.69 -25.36
CA HIS A 195 -17.76 -11.77 -24.64
C HIS A 195 -17.27 -10.32 -24.71
N ALA A 196 -16.72 -9.91 -25.85
CA ALA A 196 -16.31 -8.53 -26.14
C ALA A 196 -15.36 -7.94 -25.09
N GLY A 197 -14.42 -8.74 -24.58
CA GLY A 197 -13.43 -8.31 -23.59
C GLY A 197 -13.96 -8.17 -22.18
N ARG A 198 -15.13 -8.76 -21.86
CA ARG A 198 -15.60 -8.85 -20.47
C ARG A 198 -14.56 -9.55 -19.59
N ARG A 199 -14.44 -9.08 -18.34
CA ARG A 199 -13.41 -9.50 -17.38
C ARG A 199 -13.75 -10.84 -16.74
N PRO A 200 -12.96 -11.90 -16.99
CA PRO A 200 -13.16 -13.17 -16.32
C PRO A 200 -12.64 -13.12 -14.88
N ILE A 201 -13.28 -13.88 -13.99
CA ILE A 201 -12.93 -14.05 -12.59
C ILE A 201 -12.40 -15.47 -12.41
N ILE A 202 -11.20 -15.59 -11.89
CA ILE A 202 -10.58 -16.88 -11.57
C ILE A 202 -10.54 -17.00 -10.05
N GLY A 203 -11.42 -17.85 -9.52
CA GLY A 203 -11.55 -18.11 -8.09
C GLY A 203 -10.63 -19.24 -7.64
N PHE A 204 -9.78 -18.95 -6.66
CA PHE A 204 -8.92 -19.93 -6.00
C PHE A 204 -9.46 -20.19 -4.59
N ASP A 205 -10.09 -21.36 -4.38
CA ASP A 205 -10.57 -21.77 -3.06
C ASP A 205 -9.47 -22.48 -2.25
N LYS A 206 -8.48 -23.06 -2.95
CA LYS A 206 -7.34 -23.78 -2.37
C LYS A 206 -6.02 -23.22 -2.86
N VAL A 207 -4.93 -23.69 -2.27
CA VAL A 207 -3.57 -23.43 -2.76
C VAL A 207 -3.16 -24.55 -3.71
N TYR A 208 -2.86 -24.23 -4.96
CA TYR A 208 -2.44 -25.19 -5.98
C TYR A 208 -0.96 -25.04 -6.26
N THR A 209 -0.28 -26.17 -6.41
CA THR A 209 1.16 -26.18 -6.64
C THR A 209 1.46 -26.02 -8.14
N VAL A 210 2.30 -25.06 -8.52
CA VAL A 210 2.63 -24.72 -9.91
C VAL A 210 4.13 -24.41 -10.05
N ASN A 211 4.74 -24.52 -11.23
CA ASN A 211 6.06 -23.90 -11.47
C ASN A 211 5.98 -22.46 -11.97
N GLY A 212 4.81 -22.04 -12.45
CA GLY A 212 4.52 -20.70 -12.94
C GLY A 212 3.35 -20.71 -13.92
N VAL A 213 2.48 -19.70 -13.85
CA VAL A 213 1.33 -19.54 -14.75
C VAL A 213 1.32 -18.16 -15.39
N GLN A 214 0.85 -18.10 -16.64
CA GLN A 214 0.71 -16.85 -17.38
C GLN A 214 -0.73 -16.36 -17.31
N VAL A 215 -0.90 -15.14 -16.78
CA VAL A 215 -2.19 -14.46 -16.71
C VAL A 215 -2.36 -13.55 -17.93
N TYR A 216 -3.60 -13.21 -18.27
CA TYR A 216 -3.94 -12.41 -19.46
C TYR A 216 -4.68 -11.13 -19.09
N ASP A 217 -4.69 -10.19 -20.04
CA ASP A 217 -5.33 -8.88 -19.94
C ASP A 217 -6.79 -8.93 -19.43
N GLY A 218 -7.16 -8.00 -18.56
CA GLY A 218 -8.52 -7.85 -18.03
C GLY A 218 -8.91 -8.84 -16.92
N PHE A 219 -8.03 -9.73 -16.49
CA PHE A 219 -8.38 -10.81 -15.55
C PHE A 219 -8.52 -10.33 -14.10
N VAL A 220 -9.41 -11.00 -13.37
CA VAL A 220 -9.54 -10.87 -11.91
C VAL A 220 -9.14 -12.20 -11.26
N LEU A 221 -8.08 -12.21 -10.46
CA LEU A 221 -7.69 -13.37 -9.65
C LEU A 221 -8.16 -13.17 -8.21
N LEU A 222 -8.93 -14.11 -7.68
CA LEU A 222 -9.59 -14.00 -6.38
C LEU A 222 -9.19 -15.16 -5.45
N GLY A 223 -8.71 -14.84 -4.25
CA GLY A 223 -8.50 -15.81 -3.16
C GLY A 223 -9.79 -16.22 -2.44
N PRO A 224 -9.71 -16.94 -1.30
CA PRO A 224 -8.61 -16.92 -0.31
C PRO A 224 -7.48 -17.92 -0.54
N GLY A 225 -7.62 -18.83 -1.51
CA GLY A 225 -6.58 -19.74 -1.94
C GLY A 225 -5.50 -19.05 -2.77
N GLY A 226 -4.80 -19.82 -3.59
CA GLY A 226 -3.89 -19.27 -4.58
C GLY A 226 -2.86 -20.27 -5.07
N LEU A 227 -1.60 -19.85 -5.16
CA LEU A 227 -0.56 -20.58 -5.87
C LEU A 227 0.66 -20.81 -4.97
N LYS A 228 1.14 -22.04 -4.95
CA LYS A 228 2.38 -22.42 -4.28
C LYS A 228 3.38 -22.93 -5.31
N ARG A 229 4.65 -22.61 -5.13
CA ARG A 229 5.70 -23.15 -5.99
C ARG A 229 5.94 -24.62 -5.68
N ASP A 230 6.05 -25.44 -6.73
CA ASP A 230 6.43 -26.84 -6.60
C ASP A 230 7.83 -26.99 -6.00
N ASP A 231 8.07 -28.08 -5.27
CA ASP A 231 9.35 -28.38 -4.64
C ASP A 231 10.36 -29.02 -5.60
N GLY A 232 10.13 -28.90 -6.91
CA GLY A 232 11.12 -29.29 -7.92
C GLY A 232 12.44 -28.50 -7.80
N THR A 233 13.48 -28.98 -8.49
CA THR A 233 14.75 -28.27 -8.65
C THR A 233 14.49 -26.89 -9.26
N ILE A 234 14.94 -25.82 -8.60
CA ILE A 234 14.83 -24.44 -9.13
C ILE A 234 15.72 -24.36 -10.37
N PRO A 235 15.19 -24.13 -11.58
CA PRO A 235 16.02 -23.91 -12.76
C PRO A 235 16.84 -22.64 -12.56
N SER A 236 18.16 -22.72 -12.75
CA SER A 236 19.12 -21.69 -12.30
C SER A 236 19.11 -20.36 -13.06
N SER A 237 18.11 -20.04 -13.90
CA SER A 237 18.19 -18.81 -14.73
C SER A 237 16.93 -18.28 -15.43
N SER A 238 15.72 -18.83 -15.27
CA SER A 238 14.58 -18.41 -16.11
C SER A 238 13.54 -17.52 -15.40
N VAL A 239 13.21 -16.37 -16.00
CA VAL A 239 12.05 -15.53 -15.65
C VAL A 239 10.70 -16.28 -15.77
N ALA A 240 10.69 -17.41 -16.51
CA ALA A 240 9.55 -18.31 -16.63
C ALA A 240 9.27 -19.11 -15.35
N SER A 241 10.07 -18.91 -14.29
CA SER A 241 9.94 -19.63 -13.02
C SER A 241 9.06 -18.92 -11.98
N SER A 242 8.50 -17.73 -12.29
CA SER A 242 7.68 -16.98 -11.32
C SER A 242 6.31 -17.61 -11.15
N SER A 243 5.75 -17.61 -9.93
CA SER A 243 4.44 -18.25 -9.68
C SER A 243 3.33 -17.61 -10.51
N VAL A 244 3.30 -16.28 -10.58
CA VAL A 244 2.39 -15.51 -11.44
C VAL A 244 3.21 -14.64 -12.39
N ILE A 245 2.99 -14.82 -13.69
CA ILE A 245 3.64 -14.04 -14.74
C ILE A 245 2.57 -13.20 -15.46
N LEU A 246 2.69 -11.88 -15.35
CA LEU A 246 1.98 -10.95 -16.22
C LEU A 246 2.92 -10.62 -17.38
N GLY A 247 2.68 -11.26 -18.54
CA GLY A 247 3.45 -11.03 -19.77
C GLY A 247 3.35 -9.60 -20.33
N ASN A 248 4.06 -9.37 -21.44
CA ASN A 248 4.10 -8.06 -22.10
C ASN A 248 2.72 -7.61 -22.60
N GLY A 249 2.41 -6.33 -22.38
CA GLY A 249 1.20 -5.71 -22.94
C GLY A 249 -0.06 -5.91 -22.09
N ILE A 250 0.05 -6.51 -20.90
CA ILE A 250 -1.10 -6.81 -20.05
C ILE A 250 -1.59 -5.56 -19.32
N LYS A 251 -2.91 -5.36 -19.34
CA LYS A 251 -3.62 -4.24 -18.74
C LYS A 251 -4.71 -4.77 -17.80
N ASP A 252 -5.31 -3.87 -17.02
CA ASP A 252 -6.54 -4.10 -16.26
C ASP A 252 -6.63 -5.43 -15.48
N ILE A 253 -5.56 -5.75 -14.75
CA ILE A 253 -5.50 -6.92 -13.87
C ILE A 253 -5.87 -6.50 -12.47
N ASP A 254 -6.76 -7.27 -11.84
CA ASP A 254 -6.94 -7.18 -10.40
C ASP A 254 -6.62 -8.52 -9.72
N ILE A 255 -5.82 -8.49 -8.66
CA ILE A 255 -5.48 -9.64 -7.81
C ILE A 255 -5.91 -9.29 -6.38
N PHE A 256 -6.85 -10.05 -5.82
CA PHE A 256 -7.44 -9.79 -4.52
C PHE A 256 -7.37 -11.01 -3.61
N GLY A 257 -6.84 -10.83 -2.40
CA GLY A 257 -6.92 -11.87 -1.35
C GLY A 257 -6.13 -13.15 -1.66
N LEU A 258 -5.29 -13.15 -2.69
CA LEU A 258 -4.59 -14.33 -3.19
C LEU A 258 -3.39 -14.68 -2.29
N ILE A 259 -3.18 -15.97 -2.06
CA ILE A 259 -1.95 -16.50 -1.47
C ILE A 259 -0.97 -16.84 -2.59
N VAL A 260 0.25 -16.31 -2.53
CA VAL A 260 1.34 -16.72 -3.41
C VAL A 260 2.53 -17.12 -2.55
N ASP A 261 2.84 -18.42 -2.52
CA ASP A 261 3.92 -19.02 -1.72
C ASP A 261 5.04 -19.50 -2.65
N GLY A 262 6.25 -18.94 -2.49
CA GLY A 262 7.43 -19.33 -3.26
C GLY A 262 8.15 -20.57 -2.77
N ASN A 263 7.57 -21.24 -1.76
CA ASN A 263 8.04 -22.45 -1.10
C ASN A 263 9.09 -22.19 -0.01
N ASP A 264 8.89 -22.79 1.17
CA ASP A 264 9.67 -22.64 2.41
C ASP A 264 11.13 -23.13 2.32
N ARG A 265 11.59 -23.61 1.16
CA ARG A 265 12.98 -24.04 0.95
C ARG A 265 14.01 -22.95 1.21
N LEU A 266 13.60 -21.69 1.32
CA LEU A 266 14.45 -20.62 1.83
C LEU A 266 15.19 -21.00 3.12
N GLN A 267 14.62 -21.77 4.06
CA GLN A 267 15.38 -22.16 5.25
C GLN A 267 16.63 -23.01 4.94
N GLY A 268 16.56 -23.90 3.94
CA GLY A 268 17.70 -24.70 3.48
C GLY A 268 18.59 -23.96 2.48
N VAL A 269 17.99 -23.23 1.53
CA VAL A 269 18.70 -22.47 0.47
C VAL A 269 19.48 -21.30 1.07
N MET A 270 18.97 -20.66 2.13
CA MET A 270 19.71 -19.66 2.88
C MET A 270 20.91 -20.24 3.60
N SER A 271 20.99 -21.54 3.86
CA SER A 271 22.17 -22.19 4.46
C SER A 271 23.22 -22.63 3.44
N ASP A 272 22.86 -22.69 2.15
CA ASP A 272 23.76 -23.12 1.08
C ASP A 272 24.74 -21.98 0.69
N PRO A 273 26.05 -22.13 0.94
CA PRO A 273 27.05 -21.14 0.57
C PRO A 273 27.11 -20.85 -0.93
N ALA A 274 26.76 -21.81 -1.79
CA ALA A 274 26.76 -21.62 -3.25
C ALA A 274 25.66 -20.64 -3.70
N TYR A 275 24.53 -20.61 -2.98
CA TYR A 275 23.44 -19.67 -3.22
C TYR A 275 23.76 -18.25 -2.70
N ARG A 276 24.62 -18.15 -1.67
CA ARG A 276 25.12 -16.89 -1.12
C ARG A 276 26.23 -16.25 -1.97
N GLN A 277 27.12 -17.06 -2.54
CA GLN A 277 28.33 -16.59 -3.26
C GLN A 277 28.06 -16.14 -4.70
N GLY A 278 26.89 -16.45 -5.25
CA GLY A 278 26.56 -16.14 -6.63
C GLY A 278 26.22 -14.66 -6.82
N ASN A 279 27.14 -13.90 -7.42
CA ASN A 279 26.88 -12.64 -8.13
C ASN A 279 25.92 -12.82 -9.34
N ASN A 280 25.27 -13.97 -9.44
CA ASN A 280 24.33 -14.34 -10.47
C ASN A 280 22.98 -13.72 -10.14
N ALA A 281 22.80 -12.47 -10.56
CA ALA A 281 21.48 -11.88 -10.76
C ALA A 281 20.50 -12.82 -11.52
N GLY A 282 21.02 -13.80 -12.28
CA GLY A 282 20.26 -14.88 -12.93
C GLY A 282 19.75 -16.01 -12.02
N ALA A 283 20.44 -16.38 -10.93
CA ALA A 283 20.02 -17.52 -10.09
C ALA A 283 18.83 -17.19 -9.16
N LEU A 284 18.59 -15.90 -8.90
CA LEU A 284 17.47 -15.36 -8.13
C LEU A 284 16.35 -14.82 -9.03
N GLY A 285 16.20 -15.41 -10.23
CA GLY A 285 15.22 -15.01 -11.25
C GLY A 285 13.77 -15.29 -10.85
N TYR A 286 13.55 -16.14 -9.84
CA TYR A 286 12.24 -16.48 -9.31
C TYR A 286 11.60 -15.28 -8.58
N GLN A 287 10.36 -14.95 -8.92
CA GLN A 287 9.51 -13.99 -8.19
C GLN A 287 8.18 -14.67 -7.86
N ASN A 288 7.51 -14.26 -6.78
CA ASN A 288 6.14 -14.74 -6.56
C ASN A 288 5.22 -14.13 -7.64
N ILE A 289 5.24 -12.81 -7.78
CA ILE A 289 4.49 -12.09 -8.82
C ILE A 289 5.47 -11.25 -9.67
N TYR A 290 5.51 -11.54 -10.97
CA TYR A 290 6.36 -10.84 -11.93
C TYR A 290 5.53 -10.12 -12.99
N ILE A 291 5.59 -8.79 -12.99
CA ILE A 291 4.91 -7.94 -13.97
C ILE A 291 5.92 -7.46 -15.02
N ILE A 292 5.76 -7.91 -16.26
CA ILE A 292 6.64 -7.58 -17.38
C ILE A 292 5.95 -6.58 -18.31
N GLY A 293 6.28 -5.29 -18.18
CA GLY A 293 5.69 -4.26 -19.03
C GLY A 293 6.52 -3.89 -20.26
N LYS A 294 6.87 -4.77 -21.20
CA LYS A 294 7.43 -4.29 -22.48
C LYS A 294 6.28 -3.85 -23.41
N PHE A 295 5.75 -2.66 -23.16
CA PHE A 295 4.91 -1.98 -24.14
C PHE A 295 5.82 -1.35 -25.19
N ALA A 296 5.60 -1.66 -26.46
CA ALA A 296 6.26 -0.95 -27.55
C ALA A 296 5.83 0.52 -27.46
N ASN A 297 6.80 1.41 -27.19
CA ASN A 297 6.70 2.88 -27.20
C ASN A 297 5.31 3.49 -26.93
N ALA A 298 5.12 4.04 -25.73
CA ALA A 298 4.11 5.07 -25.46
C ALA A 298 2.66 4.71 -25.79
N ASP A 299 2.20 3.51 -25.44
CA ASP A 299 0.75 3.28 -25.32
C ASP A 299 0.23 4.17 -24.17
N PRO A 300 -0.64 5.17 -24.45
CA PRO A 300 -1.17 6.05 -23.40
C PRO A 300 -2.16 5.33 -22.47
N ASP A 301 -2.64 4.15 -22.86
CA ASP A 301 -3.69 3.42 -22.15
C ASP A 301 -3.11 2.17 -21.49
N MET A 302 -2.20 2.32 -20.52
CA MET A 302 -1.48 1.20 -19.89
C MET A 302 -2.35 0.31 -18.97
N GLY A 303 -3.65 0.59 -18.88
CA GLY A 303 -4.54 -0.03 -17.90
C GLY A 303 -4.05 0.14 -16.46
N THR A 304 -4.79 -0.45 -15.52
CA THR A 304 -4.38 -0.45 -14.09
C THR A 304 -4.12 -1.87 -13.61
N ILE A 305 -2.96 -2.10 -13.01
CA ILE A 305 -2.70 -3.35 -12.27
C ILE A 305 -2.92 -3.11 -10.78
N ARG A 306 -3.79 -3.90 -10.16
CA ARG A 306 -4.13 -3.80 -8.74
C ARG A 306 -3.78 -5.10 -8.03
N ILE A 307 -2.96 -5.04 -6.99
CA ILE A 307 -2.65 -6.17 -6.11
C ILE A 307 -3.00 -5.77 -4.68
N HIS A 308 -4.08 -6.36 -4.14
CA HIS A 308 -4.71 -5.91 -2.91
C HIS A 308 -4.96 -7.06 -1.93
N ASN A 309 -4.58 -6.84 -0.68
CA ASN A 309 -4.86 -7.76 0.43
C ASN A 309 -4.34 -9.18 0.17
N CYS A 310 -3.28 -9.33 -0.64
CA CYS A 310 -2.68 -10.61 -0.93
C CYS A 310 -1.66 -11.00 0.14
N ARG A 311 -1.40 -12.31 0.27
CA ARG A 311 -0.34 -12.85 1.12
C ARG A 311 0.75 -13.46 0.23
N ILE A 312 1.92 -12.82 0.20
CA ILE A 312 3.06 -13.19 -0.62
C ILE A 312 4.18 -13.65 0.29
N VAL A 313 4.53 -14.93 0.26
CA VAL A 313 5.48 -15.52 1.23
C VAL A 313 6.56 -16.32 0.55
N ASN A 314 7.70 -16.43 1.23
CA ASN A 314 8.76 -17.39 0.91
C ASN A 314 9.28 -17.29 -0.52
N SER A 315 9.44 -16.10 -1.07
CA SER A 315 9.99 -15.95 -2.41
C SER A 315 11.51 -16.15 -2.41
N PRO A 316 12.12 -17.11 -3.15
CA PRO A 316 13.56 -17.13 -3.39
C PRO A 316 14.16 -15.81 -3.93
N GLY A 317 13.39 -15.01 -4.68
CA GLY A 317 13.78 -13.69 -5.17
C GLY A 317 12.95 -12.59 -4.52
N ASN A 318 12.36 -11.70 -5.32
CA ASN A 318 11.46 -10.67 -4.79
C ASN A 318 10.05 -11.22 -4.63
N GLY A 319 9.28 -10.67 -3.69
CA GLY A 319 7.86 -10.99 -3.55
C GLY A 319 7.08 -10.51 -4.76
N ILE A 320 7.00 -9.19 -4.94
CA ILE A 320 6.36 -8.55 -6.09
C ILE A 320 7.40 -7.78 -6.87
N VAL A 321 7.41 -7.93 -8.19
CA VAL A 321 8.20 -7.07 -9.07
C VAL A 321 7.28 -6.37 -10.07
N VAL A 322 7.43 -5.05 -10.13
CA VAL A 322 6.84 -4.21 -11.17
C VAL A 322 7.97 -3.72 -12.06
N ASN A 323 8.08 -4.29 -13.27
CA ASN A 323 9.13 -3.94 -14.22
C ASN A 323 8.55 -3.23 -15.45
N ASN A 324 9.31 -2.30 -16.01
CA ASN A 324 9.00 -1.51 -17.20
C ASN A 324 7.69 -0.71 -17.07
N HIS A 325 6.92 -0.52 -18.16
CA HIS A 325 5.94 0.56 -18.33
C HIS A 325 4.58 0.27 -17.66
N SER A 326 4.57 -0.29 -16.45
CA SER A 326 3.32 -0.68 -15.78
C SER A 326 2.97 0.31 -14.68
N GLN A 327 1.72 0.79 -14.68
CA GLN A 327 1.12 1.46 -13.52
C GLN A 327 0.53 0.42 -12.58
N ALA A 328 1.02 0.38 -11.34
CA ALA A 328 0.55 -0.57 -10.34
C ALA A 328 0.08 0.10 -9.05
N SER A 329 -0.98 -0.47 -8.46
CA SER A 329 -1.40 -0.19 -7.08
C SER A 329 -1.20 -1.43 -6.23
N LEU A 330 -0.27 -1.35 -5.28
CA LEU A 330 0.08 -2.42 -4.34
C LEU A 330 -0.41 -2.00 -2.96
N THR A 331 -1.55 -2.52 -2.50
CA THR A 331 -2.22 -2.03 -1.29
C THR A 331 -2.56 -3.14 -0.30
N GLY A 332 -2.23 -2.95 0.98
CA GLY A 332 -2.69 -3.86 2.05
C GLY A 332 -2.13 -5.28 1.98
N ASN A 333 -1.03 -5.50 1.24
CA ASN A 333 -0.45 -6.83 1.09
C ASN A 333 0.40 -7.22 2.30
N HIS A 334 0.40 -8.51 2.64
CA HIS A 334 1.33 -9.11 3.60
C HIS A 334 2.44 -9.82 2.83
N ILE A 335 3.66 -9.31 2.92
CA ILE A 335 4.83 -9.84 2.24
C ILE A 335 5.84 -10.30 3.29
N GLU A 336 6.23 -11.57 3.27
CA GLU A 336 7.23 -12.08 4.22
C GLU A 336 8.25 -13.02 3.59
N ARG A 337 9.45 -13.05 4.18
CA ARG A 337 10.48 -14.05 3.88
C ARG A 337 10.85 -14.08 2.40
N CYS A 338 11.18 -12.93 1.82
CA CYS A 338 11.65 -12.85 0.43
C CYS A 338 13.18 -12.79 0.39
N GLY A 339 13.81 -13.59 -0.48
CA GLY A 339 15.25 -13.67 -0.66
C GLY A 339 15.87 -12.34 -1.10
N LYS A 340 15.16 -11.57 -1.92
CA LYS A 340 15.48 -10.19 -2.30
C LYS A 340 14.45 -9.22 -1.69
N ASN A 341 13.93 -8.28 -2.47
CA ASN A 341 13.00 -7.27 -1.97
C ASN A 341 11.63 -7.89 -1.69
N GLY A 342 10.92 -7.41 -0.68
CA GLY A 342 9.47 -7.67 -0.59
C GLY A 342 8.77 -7.15 -1.85
N ILE A 343 9.05 -5.89 -2.21
CA ILE A 343 8.57 -5.24 -3.44
C ILE A 343 9.76 -4.64 -4.18
N TYR A 344 9.87 -4.92 -5.48
CA TYR A 344 10.87 -4.30 -6.35
C TYR A 344 10.20 -3.56 -7.51
N LEU A 345 10.53 -2.29 -7.66
CA LEU A 345 10.00 -1.42 -8.70
C LEU A 345 11.16 -1.00 -9.60
N ALA A 346 11.12 -1.42 -10.87
CA ALA A 346 12.10 -1.06 -11.87
C ALA A 346 11.37 -0.55 -13.12
N GLN A 347 10.94 0.71 -13.11
CA GLN A 347 10.22 1.28 -14.25
C GLN A 347 11.19 2.04 -15.14
N THR A 348 11.00 1.96 -16.45
CA THR A 348 11.80 2.70 -17.43
C THR A 348 11.10 3.97 -17.91
N HIS A 349 9.82 4.15 -17.57
CA HIS A 349 8.96 5.24 -18.05
C HIS A 349 8.07 5.79 -16.92
N GLY A 350 7.69 7.05 -17.04
CA GLY A 350 7.19 7.97 -15.99
C GLY A 350 5.87 7.66 -15.27
N PHE A 351 5.55 6.39 -15.02
CA PHE A 351 4.23 5.96 -14.53
C PHE A 351 4.16 5.91 -13.01
N ASN A 352 3.08 6.46 -12.45
CA ASN A 352 2.87 6.52 -11.00
C ASN A 352 2.49 5.15 -10.43
N THR A 353 3.41 4.49 -9.74
CA THR A 353 3.09 3.30 -8.93
C THR A 353 2.88 3.69 -7.47
N SER A 354 1.82 3.17 -6.86
CA SER A 354 1.52 3.38 -5.44
C SER A 354 1.78 2.11 -4.63
N VAL A 355 2.52 2.22 -3.53
CA VAL A 355 2.78 1.15 -2.57
C VAL A 355 2.26 1.59 -1.20
N THR A 356 1.05 1.18 -0.83
CA THR A 356 0.33 1.76 0.31
C THR A 356 -0.12 0.73 1.33
N GLY A 357 0.16 0.97 2.61
CA GLY A 357 -0.42 0.16 3.70
C GLY A 357 0.01 -1.31 3.70
N ASN A 358 1.15 -1.66 3.10
CA ASN A 358 1.63 -3.03 3.06
C ASN A 358 2.39 -3.37 4.35
N TYR A 359 2.30 -4.64 4.76
CA TYR A 359 3.08 -5.21 5.86
C TYR A 359 4.19 -6.09 5.27
N ILE A 360 5.45 -5.67 5.40
CA ILE A 360 6.61 -6.33 4.80
C ILE A 360 7.56 -6.75 5.91
N ARG A 361 7.95 -8.03 5.97
CA ARG A 361 8.87 -8.51 7.01
C ARG A 361 9.87 -9.55 6.53
N GLU A 362 11.04 -9.55 7.16
CA GLU A 362 12.05 -10.60 6.97
C GLU A 362 12.44 -10.80 5.49
N CYS A 363 12.50 -9.72 4.71
CA CYS A 363 12.96 -9.74 3.32
C CYS A 363 14.41 -9.27 3.19
N GLY A 364 15.09 -9.62 2.09
CA GLY A 364 16.38 -9.03 1.72
C GLY A 364 17.60 -9.87 2.09
N PHE A 365 17.47 -11.19 2.16
CA PHE A 365 18.57 -12.09 2.53
C PHE A 365 19.77 -12.05 1.57
N VAL A 366 19.55 -11.77 0.28
CA VAL A 366 20.56 -11.79 -0.78
C VAL A 366 20.40 -10.56 -1.67
N TYR A 367 20.99 -9.44 -1.26
CA TYR A 367 20.96 -8.15 -1.99
C TYR A 367 19.53 -7.61 -2.22
N GLY A 368 18.88 -7.13 -1.16
CA GLY A 368 17.45 -6.78 -1.14
C GLY A 368 16.97 -6.18 0.19
N GLY A 369 15.73 -5.68 0.24
CA GLY A 369 15.15 -5.17 1.48
C GLY A 369 13.64 -5.26 1.55
N GLY A 370 12.99 -4.30 2.22
CA GLY A 370 11.53 -4.20 2.19
C GLY A 370 11.03 -3.78 0.80
N ILE A 371 11.40 -2.56 0.38
CA ILE A 371 11.01 -1.98 -0.91
C ILE A 371 12.26 -1.50 -1.65
N GLY A 372 12.48 -2.00 -2.86
CA GLY A 372 13.52 -1.50 -3.77
C GLY A 372 12.91 -0.68 -4.91
N ILE A 373 13.42 0.52 -5.13
CA ILE A 373 12.96 1.46 -6.15
C ILE A 373 14.11 1.81 -7.07
N ALA A 374 13.95 1.51 -8.36
CA ALA A 374 14.87 1.81 -9.43
C ALA A 374 14.14 2.52 -10.59
N HIS A 375 14.54 3.76 -10.89
CA HIS A 375 14.05 4.53 -12.06
C HIS A 375 12.52 4.73 -12.15
N ALA A 376 11.79 4.68 -11.03
CA ALA A 376 10.32 4.68 -11.01
C ALA A 376 9.71 5.96 -10.39
N HIS A 377 8.49 6.33 -10.83
CA HIS A 377 7.67 7.33 -10.13
C HIS A 377 6.82 6.62 -9.09
N VAL A 378 7.15 6.82 -7.82
CA VAL A 378 6.63 5.98 -6.74
C VAL A 378 6.11 6.81 -5.60
N ASN A 379 4.91 6.47 -5.13
CA ASN A 379 4.43 6.87 -3.82
C ASN A 379 4.38 5.65 -2.89
N ALA A 380 5.37 5.53 -2.01
CA ALA A 380 5.42 4.51 -0.97
C ALA A 380 4.96 5.11 0.36
N SER A 381 3.74 4.79 0.80
CA SER A 381 3.14 5.40 1.98
C SER A 381 2.45 4.47 2.96
N GLY A 382 2.52 4.76 4.25
CA GLY A 382 1.79 3.99 5.27
C GLY A 382 2.22 2.53 5.41
N ASN A 383 3.38 2.13 4.87
CA ASN A 383 3.84 0.75 4.94
C ASN A 383 4.49 0.46 6.31
N ILE A 384 4.37 -0.78 6.76
CA ILE A 384 5.04 -1.29 7.95
C ILE A 384 6.11 -2.27 7.47
N ILE A 385 7.38 -1.97 7.72
CA ILE A 385 8.52 -2.75 7.26
C ILE A 385 9.34 -3.19 8.47
N VAL A 386 9.49 -4.49 8.70
CA VAL A 386 10.06 -5.02 9.95
C VAL A 386 11.03 -6.16 9.70
N GLY A 387 12.24 -6.10 10.27
CA GLY A 387 13.13 -7.27 10.26
C GLY A 387 13.78 -7.58 8.92
N CYS A 388 13.80 -6.65 7.97
CA CYS A 388 14.49 -6.83 6.68
C CYS A 388 16.01 -6.81 6.86
N TYR A 389 16.77 -7.43 5.95
CA TYR A 389 18.18 -7.71 6.21
C TYR A 389 19.16 -6.65 5.70
N GLU A 390 18.95 -6.05 4.53
CA GLU A 390 19.90 -5.03 4.02
C GLU A 390 19.36 -3.60 4.15
N TYR A 391 18.08 -3.41 3.86
CA TYR A 391 17.42 -2.11 3.97
C TYR A 391 15.91 -2.24 4.16
N GLY A 392 15.31 -1.18 4.71
CA GLY A 392 13.85 -1.05 4.71
C GLY A 392 13.37 -0.62 3.33
N ILE A 393 13.87 0.53 2.86
CA ILE A 393 13.58 1.10 1.53
C ILE A 393 14.88 1.51 0.86
N LEU A 394 15.14 1.00 -0.35
CA LEU A 394 16.23 1.42 -1.23
C LEU A 394 15.68 2.25 -2.37
N ILE A 395 16.27 3.42 -2.59
CA ILE A 395 16.06 4.27 -3.75
C ILE A 395 17.40 4.34 -4.49
N SER A 396 17.42 3.81 -5.72
CA SER A 396 18.63 3.74 -6.53
C SER A 396 18.33 4.15 -7.97
N SER A 397 19.35 4.63 -8.69
CA SER A 397 19.33 4.71 -10.15
C SER A 397 20.40 3.82 -10.81
N THR A 398 20.80 2.75 -10.11
CA THR A 398 21.70 1.74 -10.68
C THR A 398 20.97 0.92 -11.75
N GLY A 399 21.06 1.39 -12.99
CA GLY A 399 20.57 0.75 -14.21
C GLY A 399 21.21 1.42 -15.42
N VAL A 400 21.77 0.64 -16.34
CA VAL A 400 22.62 1.14 -17.43
C VAL A 400 21.77 1.96 -18.42
N GLY A 401 22.00 3.28 -18.48
CA GLY A 401 21.59 4.13 -19.60
C GLY A 401 20.29 4.95 -19.46
N ALA A 402 19.49 4.76 -18.42
CA ALA A 402 18.21 5.44 -18.27
C ALA A 402 18.35 6.79 -17.52
N ARG A 403 18.27 7.91 -18.24
CA ARG A 403 18.29 9.28 -17.72
C ARG A 403 16.86 9.80 -17.56
N TRP A 404 16.25 9.72 -16.38
CA TRP A 404 14.87 10.17 -16.17
C TRP A 404 14.70 10.96 -14.87
N ASN A 405 13.91 12.04 -14.94
CA ASN A 405 13.43 12.75 -13.75
C ASN A 405 12.40 11.87 -13.06
N THR A 406 12.74 11.26 -11.93
CA THR A 406 11.79 10.48 -11.14
C THR A 406 11.32 11.28 -9.93
N ASP A 407 10.01 11.24 -9.70
CA ASP A 407 9.39 11.76 -8.49
C ASP A 407 9.11 10.59 -7.55
N ILE A 408 9.76 10.59 -6.39
CA ILE A 408 9.65 9.52 -5.40
C ILE A 408 9.21 10.13 -4.08
N ALA A 409 8.06 9.69 -3.58
CA ALA A 409 7.56 10.04 -2.26
C ALA A 409 7.60 8.80 -1.35
N VAL A 410 8.33 8.91 -0.24
CA VAL A 410 8.38 7.92 0.84
C VAL A 410 7.82 8.59 2.08
N SER A 411 6.56 8.29 2.43
CA SER A 411 5.87 9.02 3.48
C SER A 411 5.11 8.18 4.49
N SER A 412 5.11 8.61 5.76
CA SER A 412 4.32 7.97 6.82
C SER A 412 4.56 6.45 6.97
N ASN A 413 5.75 5.96 6.62
CA ASN A 413 6.10 4.54 6.79
C ASN A 413 6.63 4.28 8.20
N ASN A 414 6.43 3.08 8.71
CA ASN A 414 6.96 2.60 9.98
C ASN A 414 8.00 1.50 9.70
N ILE A 415 9.28 1.82 9.84
CA ILE A 415 10.40 0.98 9.41
C ILE A 415 11.25 0.61 10.63
N ARG A 416 11.34 -0.69 10.94
CA ARG A 416 11.94 -1.17 12.19
C ARG A 416 12.87 -2.36 12.01
N GLY A 417 13.98 -2.34 12.73
CA GLY A 417 14.81 -3.52 12.96
C GLY A 417 15.40 -4.10 11.69
N VAL A 418 16.12 -3.31 10.89
CA VAL A 418 16.90 -3.85 9.78
C VAL A 418 18.08 -4.58 10.38
N LYS A 419 18.10 -5.90 10.21
CA LYS A 419 19.02 -6.82 10.88
C LYS A 419 20.17 -7.16 9.97
N ARG A 420 21.40 -7.14 10.47
CA ARG A 420 22.55 -7.70 9.77
C ARG A 420 22.39 -9.21 9.66
N LEU A 421 22.22 -9.70 8.44
CA LEU A 421 22.67 -11.06 8.15
C LEU A 421 24.18 -11.01 7.92
N LEU A 422 24.91 -11.68 8.80
CA LEU A 422 26.32 -11.99 8.65
C LEU A 422 26.55 -12.65 7.29
N LEU A 423 27.52 -12.11 6.54
CA LEU A 423 28.47 -12.77 5.63
C LEU A 423 28.54 -12.02 4.30
N ASP A 424 29.65 -11.32 4.12
CA ASP A 424 30.09 -11.00 2.78
C ASP A 424 30.46 -12.30 2.02
N ASN A 425 30.68 -12.16 0.71
CA ASN A 425 31.16 -13.25 -0.14
C ASN A 425 32.56 -13.78 0.25
N SER A 426 33.24 -13.14 1.20
CA SER A 426 34.55 -13.56 1.68
C SER A 426 34.48 -14.50 2.89
N GLY A 427 33.27 -14.76 3.41
CA GLY A 427 33.09 -15.52 4.65
C GLY A 427 33.59 -14.77 5.88
N ASN A 428 33.93 -13.48 5.76
CA ASN A 428 34.50 -12.68 6.82
C ASN A 428 33.49 -11.61 7.27
N PRO A 429 32.85 -11.76 8.45
CA PRO A 429 31.96 -10.75 9.01
C PRO A 429 32.56 -9.33 9.08
N GLU A 430 33.88 -9.22 9.09
CA GLU A 430 34.64 -7.98 9.30
C GLU A 430 34.99 -7.24 8.00
N ALA A 431 34.99 -7.84 6.80
CA ALA A 431 35.58 -7.17 5.63
C ALA A 431 34.73 -6.00 5.10
N PHE A 432 33.43 -5.94 5.42
CA PHE A 432 32.62 -4.76 5.14
C PHE A 432 32.98 -3.55 6.03
N LYS A 433 33.58 -3.78 7.22
CA LYS A 433 34.10 -2.68 8.07
C LYS A 433 35.26 -1.94 7.41
N THR A 434 36.01 -2.60 6.53
CA THR A 434 37.27 -2.10 5.94
C THR A 434 37.12 -1.62 4.50
N SER A 435 35.97 -1.82 3.85
CA SER A 435 35.73 -1.22 2.53
C SER A 435 35.79 0.31 2.62
N SER A 436 36.35 0.96 1.58
CA SER A 436 36.56 2.41 1.48
C SER A 436 35.28 3.26 1.58
N LEU A 437 34.11 2.65 1.74
CA LEU A 437 32.85 3.30 2.05
C LEU A 437 32.61 3.52 3.55
N GLY A 438 33.49 3.03 4.44
CA GLY A 438 33.68 3.45 5.85
C GLY A 438 32.42 3.54 6.72
N VAL A 439 32.29 2.65 7.71
CA VAL A 439 31.41 2.76 8.90
C VAL A 439 29.93 3.14 8.60
N GLY A 440 29.03 2.16 8.61
CA GLY A 440 27.59 2.37 8.88
C GLY A 440 26.66 2.66 7.69
N ILE A 441 27.09 2.42 6.45
CA ILE A 441 26.21 2.54 5.26
C ILE A 441 25.45 1.23 4.97
N GLY A 442 26.06 0.08 5.22
CA GLY A 442 25.34 -1.20 5.20
C GLY A 442 24.23 -1.19 6.27
N TYR A 443 23.09 -1.81 5.97
CA TYR A 443 21.99 -2.00 6.94
C TYR A 443 21.21 -0.72 7.27
N THR A 444 20.97 0.11 6.26
CA THR A 444 20.27 1.40 6.38
C THR A 444 18.75 1.24 6.21
N GLN A 445 17.94 1.89 7.03
CA GLN A 445 16.47 1.79 6.93
C GLN A 445 15.93 2.45 5.66
N VAL A 446 16.34 3.69 5.36
CA VAL A 446 16.04 4.37 4.09
C VAL A 446 17.34 4.77 3.40
N PHE A 447 17.65 4.14 2.27
CA PHE A 447 18.90 4.36 1.56
C PHE A 447 18.66 4.97 0.18
N VAL A 448 19.21 6.16 -0.06
CA VAL A 448 19.24 6.82 -1.36
C VAL A 448 20.66 6.72 -1.92
N THR A 449 20.85 6.09 -3.07
CA THR A 449 22.18 5.83 -3.65
C THR A 449 22.25 6.07 -5.15
N ARG A 450 23.47 6.35 -5.66
CA ARG A 450 23.87 6.46 -7.08
C ARG A 450 22.76 7.02 -7.98
N ALA A 451 22.78 8.33 -8.20
CA ALA A 451 21.82 9.08 -9.02
C ALA A 451 22.45 9.51 -10.36
N SER A 452 22.09 8.89 -11.49
CA SER A 452 22.54 9.32 -12.82
C SER A 452 21.86 10.57 -13.35
N THR A 453 20.80 11.02 -12.68
CA THR A 453 19.93 12.13 -13.07
C THR A 453 19.23 12.78 -11.86
N ARG A 454 18.43 13.83 -12.10
CA ARG A 454 17.59 14.52 -11.10
C ARG A 454 16.68 13.52 -10.39
N LEU A 455 16.78 13.47 -9.06
CA LEU A 455 15.96 12.62 -8.20
C LEU A 455 15.15 13.53 -7.28
N ASN A 456 13.89 13.78 -7.64
CA ASN A 456 12.98 14.52 -6.78
C ASN A 456 12.46 13.55 -5.71
N VAL A 457 13.22 13.39 -4.62
CA VAL A 457 12.93 12.42 -3.56
C VAL A 457 12.41 13.17 -2.33
N ALA A 458 11.21 12.84 -1.88
CA ALA A 458 10.63 13.35 -0.64
C ALA A 458 10.50 12.21 0.38
N ILE A 459 11.26 12.29 1.48
CA ILE A 459 11.18 11.35 2.61
C ILE A 459 10.52 12.10 3.77
N VAL A 460 9.22 11.86 3.99
CA VAL A 460 8.39 12.73 4.86
C VAL A 460 7.61 11.96 5.92
N GLY A 461 7.75 12.33 7.20
CA GLY A 461 6.86 11.82 8.25
C GLY A 461 7.04 10.34 8.59
N ASN A 462 8.19 9.74 8.29
CA ASN A 462 8.44 8.32 8.57
C ASN A 462 8.88 8.10 10.02
N SER A 463 8.51 6.96 10.59
CA SER A 463 8.98 6.46 11.88
C SER A 463 10.03 5.36 11.64
N ILE A 464 11.28 5.63 11.98
CA ILE A 464 12.45 4.79 11.71
C ILE A 464 13.11 4.41 13.02
N GLN A 465 13.27 3.11 13.29
CA GLN A 465 13.83 2.64 14.55
C GLN A 465 14.73 1.42 14.37
N GLY A 466 15.82 1.35 15.13
CA GLY A 466 16.60 0.11 15.26
C GLY A 466 17.30 -0.28 13.96
N ALA A 467 17.85 0.70 13.23
CA ALA A 467 18.76 0.40 12.14
C ALA A 467 20.07 -0.15 12.73
N GLU A 468 20.61 -1.26 12.24
CA GLU A 468 21.99 -1.60 12.61
C GLU A 468 23.01 -0.64 11.99
N GLY A 469 22.73 -0.16 10.77
CA GLY A 469 23.46 0.92 10.12
C GLY A 469 22.83 2.27 10.40
N SER A 470 22.65 3.06 9.34
CA SER A 470 22.08 4.40 9.45
C SER A 470 20.54 4.38 9.42
N GLY A 471 19.89 5.35 10.03
CA GLY A 471 18.44 5.51 9.89
C GLY A 471 18.08 5.91 8.46
N ILE A 472 18.52 7.10 8.05
CA ILE A 472 18.43 7.58 6.67
C ILE A 472 19.85 7.80 6.16
N ALA A 473 20.19 7.19 5.01
CA ALA A 473 21.45 7.46 4.33
C ALA A 473 21.22 7.98 2.91
N CYS A 474 21.99 8.99 2.52
CA CYS A 474 22.03 9.52 1.16
C CYS A 474 23.49 9.51 0.70
N LEU A 475 23.78 8.72 -0.34
CA LEU A 475 25.13 8.43 -0.81
C LEU A 475 25.27 8.65 -2.32
N GLY A 476 26.14 9.58 -2.72
CA GLY A 476 26.62 9.64 -4.11
C GLY A 476 27.83 8.73 -4.38
N ALA A 477 28.16 8.54 -5.66
CA ALA A 477 29.38 7.84 -6.05
C ALA A 477 30.59 8.77 -5.96
N ALA A 478 31.55 8.46 -5.09
CA ALA A 478 32.77 9.25 -4.86
C ALA A 478 33.58 9.58 -6.12
N TYR A 479 33.54 8.72 -7.14
CA TYR A 479 34.39 8.82 -8.33
C TYR A 479 33.77 9.58 -9.51
N ASN A 480 32.51 10.03 -9.42
CA ASN A 480 31.87 10.72 -10.54
C ASN A 480 30.91 11.83 -10.10
N ALA A 481 31.43 13.07 -10.06
CA ALA A 481 30.69 14.26 -9.67
C ALA A 481 29.45 14.55 -10.56
N ALA A 482 29.37 13.97 -11.76
CA ALA A 482 28.19 14.08 -12.61
C ALA A 482 26.98 13.26 -12.09
N PHE A 483 27.19 12.40 -11.09
CA PHE A 483 26.19 11.45 -10.55
C PHE A 483 25.85 11.71 -9.07
N LEU A 484 26.02 12.96 -8.62
CA LEU A 484 25.66 13.35 -7.26
C LEU A 484 24.14 13.55 -7.15
N PRO A 485 23.46 12.89 -6.19
CA PRO A 485 22.04 13.11 -5.95
C PRO A 485 21.72 14.58 -5.64
N TYR A 486 20.61 15.08 -6.16
CA TYR A 486 20.04 16.39 -5.83
C TYR A 486 18.53 16.36 -6.00
N GLY A 487 17.82 17.25 -5.27
CA GLY A 487 16.35 17.23 -5.21
C GLY A 487 15.79 16.38 -4.07
N ILE A 488 16.62 16.08 -3.06
CA ILE A 488 16.22 15.29 -1.90
C ILE A 488 15.69 16.21 -0.80
N ALA A 489 14.49 15.94 -0.33
CA ALA A 489 13.87 16.58 0.83
C ALA A 489 13.58 15.53 1.91
N VAL A 490 14.12 15.73 3.11
CA VAL A 490 13.92 14.87 4.28
C VAL A 490 13.21 15.70 5.35
N SER A 491 11.94 15.42 5.63
CA SER A 491 11.14 16.26 6.50
C SER A 491 10.28 15.52 7.52
N GLY A 492 10.21 16.00 8.76
CA GLY A 492 9.26 15.49 9.74
C GLY A 492 9.46 14.03 10.15
N ASN A 493 10.63 13.43 9.92
CA ASN A 493 10.88 12.02 10.24
C ASN A 493 11.29 11.86 11.71
N SER A 494 10.91 10.75 12.33
CA SER A 494 11.39 10.32 13.64
C SER A 494 12.37 9.17 13.45
N VAL A 495 13.64 9.38 13.79
CA VAL A 495 14.73 8.40 13.63
C VAL A 495 15.39 8.15 14.97
N MET A 496 15.40 6.89 15.42
CA MET A 496 15.98 6.57 16.72
C MET A 496 16.64 5.20 16.79
N LEU A 497 17.57 5.05 17.75
CA LEU A 497 18.18 3.76 18.10
C LEU A 497 18.92 3.14 16.91
N CYS A 498 19.61 3.94 16.10
CA CYS A 498 20.43 3.43 15.00
C CYS A 498 21.85 3.11 15.50
N GLY A 499 22.44 2.01 15.02
CA GLY A 499 23.83 1.63 15.32
C GLY A 499 24.86 2.50 14.58
N GLY A 500 24.48 3.08 13.43
CA GLY A 500 25.22 4.09 12.70
C GLY A 500 24.73 5.50 13.00
N ALA A 501 24.72 6.35 11.98
CA ALA A 501 24.17 7.70 12.11
C ALA A 501 22.66 7.71 11.92
N GLY A 502 21.92 8.52 12.66
CA GLY A 502 20.49 8.67 12.41
C GLY A 502 20.23 9.24 11.01
N LEU A 503 20.99 10.28 10.62
CA LEU A 503 21.07 10.80 9.25
C LEU A 503 22.52 10.78 8.76
N ASN A 504 22.77 10.10 7.64
CA ASN A 504 24.09 9.94 7.03
C ASN A 504 24.10 10.51 5.61
N VAL A 505 24.75 11.64 5.39
CA VAL A 505 24.79 12.32 4.09
C VAL A 505 26.23 12.34 3.60
N ARG A 506 26.48 11.72 2.45
CA ARG A 506 27.80 11.72 1.82
C ARG A 506 27.69 11.89 0.31
N TYR A 507 28.52 12.74 -0.27
CA TYR A 507 28.57 12.92 -1.73
C TYR A 507 27.20 13.30 -2.34
N VAL A 508 26.49 14.25 -1.73
CA VAL A 508 25.17 14.72 -2.21
C VAL A 508 25.28 16.18 -2.60
N ARG A 509 24.79 16.53 -3.80
CA ARG A 509 24.87 17.89 -4.34
C ARG A 509 23.86 18.85 -3.70
N GLY A 510 22.70 18.33 -3.26
CA GLY A 510 21.71 19.14 -2.56
C GLY A 510 20.68 18.30 -1.81
N ILE A 511 20.55 18.56 -0.52
CA ILE A 511 19.58 17.92 0.38
C ILE A 511 18.99 18.98 1.33
N ALA A 512 17.67 18.98 1.47
CA ALA A 512 16.97 19.83 2.42
C ALA A 512 16.45 18.97 3.58
N CYS A 513 16.85 19.30 4.81
CA CYS A 513 16.44 18.59 6.02
C CYS A 513 15.66 19.53 6.94
N THR A 514 14.40 19.19 7.25
CA THR A 514 13.52 20.07 8.05
C THR A 514 12.68 19.29 9.06
N GLY A 515 12.66 19.70 10.33
CA GLY A 515 11.75 19.12 11.34
C GLY A 515 11.94 17.62 11.60
N ASN A 516 13.10 17.04 11.31
CA ASN A 516 13.40 15.65 11.66
C ASN A 516 13.82 15.56 13.14
N MET A 517 13.32 14.56 13.84
CA MET A 517 13.74 14.19 15.19
C MET A 517 14.68 13.00 15.09
N VAL A 518 15.94 13.18 15.46
CA VAL A 518 16.99 12.17 15.33
C VAL A 518 17.69 12.02 16.69
N THR A 519 17.53 10.88 17.35
CA THR A 519 17.98 10.72 18.75
C THR A 519 18.47 9.32 19.06
N ALA A 520 19.29 9.18 20.10
CA ALA A 520 19.75 7.91 20.65
C ALA A 520 20.43 7.01 19.59
N ASN A 521 21.22 7.61 18.71
CA ASN A 521 22.02 6.89 17.72
C ASN A 521 23.42 6.65 18.26
N PHE A 522 23.98 5.48 17.98
CA PHE A 522 25.23 5.04 18.60
C PHE A 522 26.45 5.81 18.09
N PHE A 523 26.50 6.15 16.80
CA PHE A 523 27.64 6.85 16.22
C PHE A 523 27.48 8.38 16.22
N ALA A 524 26.41 8.86 15.60
CA ALA A 524 26.08 10.28 15.53
C ALA A 524 24.60 10.45 15.21
N ASP A 525 24.00 11.58 15.57
CA ASP A 525 22.66 11.86 15.06
C ASP A 525 22.72 12.31 13.61
N ILE A 526 23.71 13.14 13.26
CA ILE A 526 23.95 13.58 11.89
C ILE A 526 25.42 13.39 11.53
N TYR A 527 25.67 12.65 10.46
CA TYR A 527 26.98 12.48 9.84
C TYR A 527 26.97 13.10 8.45
N ILE A 528 27.91 14.02 8.18
CA ILE A 528 28.08 14.65 6.87
C ILE A 528 29.53 14.50 6.45
N ASP A 529 29.74 13.91 5.27
CA ASP A 529 31.08 13.77 4.67
C ASP A 529 31.13 14.44 3.29
N ASP A 530 32.06 15.39 3.19
CA ASP A 530 32.39 16.14 1.99
C ASP A 530 33.66 15.56 1.39
N VAL A 531 33.58 15.00 0.18
CA VAL A 531 34.82 14.72 -0.56
C VAL A 531 35.29 15.96 -1.29
N SER A 532 36.42 16.43 -0.77
CA SER A 532 37.42 17.29 -1.37
C SER A 532 37.60 17.06 -2.87
N GLY A 533 37.37 18.10 -3.68
CA GLY A 533 38.03 18.19 -4.99
C GLY A 533 37.24 18.82 -6.15
N SER A 534 35.94 19.08 -6.04
CA SER A 534 35.18 19.72 -7.13
C SER A 534 34.07 20.64 -6.60
N ILE A 535 33.91 21.76 -7.30
CA ILE A 535 33.31 23.05 -6.90
C ILE A 535 31.77 23.01 -6.90
N ALA A 536 31.16 21.92 -6.46
CA ALA A 536 29.73 21.88 -6.22
C ALA A 536 29.48 22.25 -4.76
N SER A 537 28.88 23.42 -4.54
CA SER A 537 28.36 23.87 -3.25
C SER A 537 27.36 22.85 -2.70
N ASN A 538 27.83 21.90 -1.89
CA ASN A 538 26.97 20.98 -1.14
C ASN A 538 26.18 21.82 -0.14
N THR A 539 24.97 22.23 -0.51
CA THR A 539 24.10 22.97 0.39
C THR A 539 23.27 21.97 1.17
N VAL A 540 23.69 21.67 2.40
CA VAL A 540 22.85 20.98 3.38
C VAL A 540 22.10 22.05 4.16
N VAL A 541 20.85 22.32 3.78
CA VAL A 541 20.01 23.26 4.53
C VAL A 541 19.29 22.49 5.63
N CYS A 542 19.81 22.63 6.84
CA CYS A 542 19.22 22.13 8.06
C CYS A 542 18.48 23.29 8.75
N LYS A 543 17.18 23.46 8.51
CA LYS A 543 16.38 24.45 9.26
C LYS A 543 15.90 23.81 10.56
N TYR A 544 16.49 24.21 11.67
CA TYR A 544 16.07 23.80 13.01
C TYR A 544 15.92 25.03 13.90
N PRO A 545 14.93 25.08 14.80
CA PRO A 545 14.91 26.04 15.89
C PRO A 545 16.00 25.62 16.89
N VAL A 546 17.24 26.06 16.68
CA VAL A 546 18.27 25.96 17.70
C VAL A 546 18.10 27.18 18.60
N ALA A 547 17.51 27.00 19.78
CA ALA A 547 17.70 27.96 20.84
C ALA A 547 19.09 27.67 21.43
N ASP A 548 20.00 28.66 21.40
CA ASP A 548 21.36 28.56 21.96
C ASP A 548 21.37 28.11 23.44
N ARG A 549 20.23 28.26 24.12
CA ARG A 549 19.97 27.75 25.48
C ARG A 549 18.55 27.21 25.55
N VAL A 550 18.40 26.00 26.06
CA VAL A 550 17.08 25.42 26.40
C VAL A 550 17.05 25.18 27.91
N ILE A 551 16.00 25.67 28.57
CA ILE A 551 15.70 25.35 29.95
C ILE A 551 14.55 24.34 29.95
N HIS A 552 14.81 23.13 30.42
CA HIS A 552 13.79 22.08 30.56
C HIS A 552 13.80 21.59 32.01
N ASN A 553 12.65 21.66 32.68
CA ASN A 553 12.49 21.29 34.10
C ASN A 553 13.50 21.99 35.05
N GLY A 554 13.83 23.25 34.79
CA GLY A 554 14.82 24.02 35.58
C GLY A 554 16.28 23.68 35.28
N ILE A 555 16.56 22.70 34.42
CA ILE A 555 17.91 22.31 34.01
C ILE A 555 18.31 23.08 32.76
N LYS A 556 19.49 23.71 32.81
CA LYS A 556 20.08 24.46 31.70
C LYS A 556 20.90 23.55 30.80
N TYR A 557 20.50 23.45 29.54
CA TYR A 557 21.23 22.80 28.46
C TYR A 557 21.89 23.86 27.58
N GLU A 558 23.19 23.73 27.37
CA GLU A 558 23.98 24.62 26.52
C GLU A 558 24.66 23.79 25.42
N ALA A 559 24.58 24.26 24.17
CA ALA A 559 25.34 23.67 23.07
C ALA A 559 26.82 24.00 23.26
N LYS A 560 27.63 23.02 23.69
CA LYS A 560 29.08 23.19 23.82
C LYS A 560 29.80 22.48 22.69
N LYS A 561 30.74 23.21 22.09
CA LYS A 561 31.76 22.64 21.21
C LYS A 561 32.68 21.75 22.06
N ARG A 562 32.63 20.44 21.85
CA ARG A 562 33.53 19.49 22.52
C ARG A 562 34.64 19.13 21.53
N HIS A 563 35.88 19.37 21.93
CA HIS A 563 37.04 18.87 21.20
C HIS A 563 37.27 17.44 21.68
N LEU A 564 37.13 16.45 20.79
CA LEU A 564 37.40 15.06 21.14
C LEU A 564 38.92 14.85 21.15
N SER A 565 39.55 14.94 22.32
CA SER A 565 40.93 14.48 22.50
C SER A 565 40.97 12.96 22.60
N SER A 566 41.73 12.37 21.68
CA SER A 566 41.94 10.96 21.36
C SER A 566 41.97 9.93 22.51
N GLY A 567 41.21 8.86 22.36
CA GLY A 567 41.47 7.55 22.98
C GLY A 567 41.47 6.35 22.01
N GLY A 568 41.19 6.54 20.72
CA GLY A 568 41.09 5.40 19.78
C GLY A 568 41.11 5.69 18.28
N THR A 569 41.33 6.94 17.84
CA THR A 569 41.52 7.29 16.42
C THR A 569 42.99 7.58 16.14
N GLN A 570 43.47 7.25 14.94
CA GLN A 570 44.86 7.44 14.52
C GLN A 570 45.39 8.85 14.87
N PRO A 571 46.68 9.00 15.26
CA PRO A 571 47.24 10.30 15.63
C PRO A 571 47.13 11.29 14.46
N GLY A 572 46.50 12.46 14.69
CA GLY A 572 46.48 13.57 13.73
C GLY A 572 45.10 14.03 13.24
N LEU A 573 44.00 13.41 13.65
CA LEU A 573 42.65 13.84 13.29
C LEU A 573 42.01 14.67 14.40
N ASN A 574 41.91 15.99 14.20
CA ASN A 574 41.13 16.89 15.05
C ASN A 574 39.66 16.88 14.61
N ALA A 575 38.74 16.50 15.50
CA ALA A 575 37.30 16.52 15.25
C ALA A 575 36.60 17.49 16.21
N ASP A 576 35.78 18.38 15.64
CA ASP A 576 34.86 19.23 16.40
C ASP A 576 33.47 18.58 16.39
N CYS A 577 32.96 18.20 17.57
CA CYS A 577 31.57 17.80 17.73
C CYS A 577 30.81 18.85 18.55
N TRP A 578 29.55 19.09 18.18
CA TRP A 578 28.63 19.88 19.00
C TRP A 578 27.87 18.91 19.91
N THR A 579 27.96 19.07 21.23
CA THR A 579 27.24 18.25 22.21
C THR A 579 26.46 19.19 23.14
N ALA A 580 25.19 18.90 23.45
CA ALA A 580 24.54 19.61 24.54
C ALA A 580 25.06 19.09 25.88
N VAL A 581 25.56 19.99 26.72
CA VAL A 581 26.11 19.63 28.05
C VAL A 581 25.16 20.17 29.11
N GLN A 582 24.77 19.32 30.06
CA GLN A 582 24.06 19.72 31.27
C GLN A 582 25.02 20.52 32.17
N THR A 583 24.62 21.72 32.59
CA THR A 583 25.53 22.68 33.25
C THR A 583 25.31 22.88 34.75
N SER A 584 24.45 22.10 35.41
CA SER A 584 24.25 22.22 36.86
C SER A 584 25.00 21.14 37.65
N GLU A 585 25.95 21.57 38.47
CA GLU A 585 26.64 20.76 39.49
C GLU A 585 25.66 20.39 40.60
N THR A 586 25.30 19.12 40.68
CA THR A 586 25.02 18.35 41.92
C THR A 586 24.64 16.93 41.50
N LEU A 587 25.55 15.97 41.70
CA LEU A 587 25.28 14.54 41.54
C LEU A 587 24.76 13.98 42.88
N PRO A 588 23.75 13.10 42.85
CA PRO A 588 23.70 11.98 43.77
C PRO A 588 23.99 10.67 43.02
N GLU A 589 24.94 9.90 43.55
CA GLU A 589 25.25 8.52 43.16
C GLU A 589 24.00 7.63 43.26
N TRP A 590 23.71 6.83 42.22
CA TRP A 590 22.85 5.64 42.34
C TRP A 590 23.37 4.48 41.50
N HIS A 591 23.24 3.29 42.10
CA HIS A 591 23.82 2.01 41.75
C HIS A 591 23.22 1.34 40.49
N MET A 592 24.03 0.44 39.91
CA MET A 592 23.61 -0.56 38.94
C MET A 592 22.65 -1.56 39.60
N ASP A 593 21.41 -1.62 39.11
CA ASP A 593 20.67 -2.83 38.73
C ASP A 593 19.22 -2.49 38.35
N GLU A 594 18.66 -3.27 37.42
CA GLU A 594 17.27 -3.27 36.89
C GLU A 594 16.92 -2.30 35.73
N VAL A 595 16.69 -2.91 34.56
CA VAL A 595 16.18 -2.30 33.32
C VAL A 595 14.66 -2.18 33.41
N TYR A 596 14.17 -0.96 33.65
CA TYR A 596 12.83 -0.53 33.24
C TYR A 596 13.00 0.68 32.31
N ALA A 597 12.55 0.56 31.06
CA ALA A 597 12.48 1.69 30.14
C ALA A 597 11.26 2.56 30.49
N PRO A 598 11.42 3.79 31.02
CA PRO A 598 10.28 4.68 31.19
C PRO A 598 9.85 5.22 29.82
N ALA A 599 8.55 5.32 29.60
CA ALA A 599 7.96 6.00 28.46
C ALA A 599 8.34 7.49 28.49
N ILE A 600 9.37 7.87 27.74
CA ILE A 600 9.81 9.26 27.61
C ILE A 600 8.81 9.99 26.69
N ARG A 601 8.14 11.02 27.21
CA ARG A 601 7.27 11.94 26.45
C ARG A 601 8.12 12.73 25.43
N PRO A 602 7.63 12.98 24.21
CA PRO A 602 8.40 13.67 23.18
C PRO A 602 8.60 15.15 23.54
N SER A 603 9.84 15.57 23.77
CA SER A 603 10.22 16.98 23.82
C SER A 603 10.52 17.49 22.41
N THR A 604 10.15 18.73 22.12
CA THR A 604 10.30 19.42 20.83
C THR A 604 11.75 19.82 20.51
N TYR A 605 12.72 19.36 21.31
CA TYR A 605 14.14 19.72 21.20
C TYR A 605 14.98 18.44 21.19
N GLY A 606 15.32 17.98 19.99
CA GLY A 606 16.35 16.96 19.82
C GLY A 606 17.72 17.58 20.11
N ILE A 607 18.48 16.95 20.99
CA ILE A 607 19.91 17.24 21.16
C ILE A 607 20.62 16.44 20.07
N TYR A 608 21.45 17.10 19.25
CA TYR A 608 22.13 16.45 18.12
C TYR A 608 23.64 16.53 18.27
N SER A 609 24.31 15.43 17.95
CA SER A 609 25.74 15.38 17.66
C SER A 609 25.99 15.47 16.14
N VAL A 610 26.82 16.43 15.71
CA VAL A 610 27.26 16.58 14.31
C VAL A 610 28.74 16.22 14.21
N TYR A 611 29.10 15.32 13.31
CA TYR A 611 30.48 14.89 13.06
C TYR A 611 30.95 15.26 11.64
N ARG A 612 32.18 15.82 11.52
CA ARG A 612 32.88 16.10 10.25
C ARG A 612 34.31 15.57 10.30
N PRO A 613 34.77 14.72 9.36
CA PRO A 613 36.09 14.07 9.43
C PRO A 613 37.30 14.97 9.15
N ASN A 614 37.16 16.09 8.41
CA ASN A 614 38.30 16.88 7.92
C ASN A 614 38.24 18.34 8.41
N GLY A 615 39.02 18.66 9.46
CA GLY A 615 39.21 20.00 10.02
C GLY A 615 40.11 20.93 9.20
N SER A 616 40.03 20.93 7.87
CA SER A 616 40.75 21.90 7.02
C SER A 616 39.91 23.16 6.88
N ALA A 617 40.34 24.26 7.50
CA ALA A 617 39.71 25.57 7.33
C ALA A 617 39.76 25.99 5.86
N VAL A 618 38.64 25.87 5.15
CA VAL A 618 38.45 26.54 3.87
C VAL A 618 38.13 28.00 4.17
N SER A 619 39.02 28.92 3.80
CA SER A 619 38.74 30.35 3.80
C SER A 619 37.76 30.69 2.66
N GLY A 620 36.54 30.21 2.77
CA GLY A 620 35.38 30.60 1.97
C GLY A 620 34.43 31.38 2.87
N LYS A 621 33.85 32.46 2.36
CA LYS A 621 32.99 33.38 3.11
C LYS A 621 31.91 32.65 3.92
N ARG A 622 31.59 33.22 5.08
CA ARG A 622 30.62 32.84 6.14
C ARG A 622 29.17 32.47 5.73
N ASN A 623 28.88 32.11 4.49
CA ASN A 623 27.50 32.02 3.96
C ASN A 623 26.93 30.60 3.76
N ASP A 624 27.68 29.53 3.98
CA ASP A 624 27.21 28.17 3.62
C ASP A 624 26.49 27.38 4.76
N LEU A 625 26.07 28.08 5.82
CA LEU A 625 25.17 27.53 6.84
C LEU A 625 24.21 28.63 7.32
N LEU A 626 23.21 28.97 6.50
CA LEU A 626 22.17 29.93 6.85
C LEU A 626 21.21 29.32 7.89
N LEU A 627 21.56 29.48 9.16
CA LEU A 627 20.60 29.51 10.27
C LEU A 627 20.02 30.93 10.31
N GLU A 628 19.03 31.23 9.47
CA GLU A 628 18.34 32.51 9.54
C GLU A 628 17.42 32.55 10.76
N SER A 629 17.60 33.62 11.54
CA SER A 629 16.77 33.99 12.68
C SER A 629 15.45 34.56 12.17
N ASN A 630 14.36 34.16 12.82
CA ASN A 630 12.96 34.50 12.51
C ASN A 630 12.73 35.97 12.08
N HIS A 631 12.43 36.19 10.79
CA HIS A 631 11.48 37.21 10.34
C HIS A 631 11.12 37.01 8.86
N LEU A 632 9.93 36.51 8.56
CA LEU A 632 9.32 36.60 7.23
C LEU A 632 7.79 36.70 7.39
N GLU A 633 7.27 37.92 7.28
CA GLU A 633 5.89 38.18 6.89
C GLU A 633 5.68 37.76 5.43
N GLY A 634 4.52 37.17 5.12
CA GLY A 634 4.00 37.08 3.76
C GLY A 634 4.49 35.91 2.91
N ALA A 635 4.05 34.68 3.21
CA ALA A 635 3.95 33.62 2.21
C ALA A 635 2.69 32.79 2.47
N ASP A 636 1.86 32.68 1.44
CA ASP A 636 0.58 31.99 1.42
C ASP A 636 0.76 30.47 1.56
N HIS A 637 0.28 29.89 2.67
CA HIS A 637 0.39 28.47 3.01
C HIS A 637 -0.93 27.69 2.76
N SER A 638 -1.79 28.16 1.85
CA SER A 638 -3.07 27.50 1.55
C SER A 638 -2.93 26.37 0.52
N ASN A 639 -2.29 25.26 0.90
CA ASN A 639 -2.64 23.88 0.49
C ASN A 639 -1.51 22.88 0.81
N ARG A 640 -1.86 21.69 1.31
CA ARG A 640 -1.06 20.44 1.41
C ARG A 640 -0.47 20.00 2.76
N ILE A 641 -1.10 20.31 3.89
CA ILE A 641 -0.92 19.53 5.13
C ILE A 641 -2.29 19.03 5.57
N SER A 642 -2.83 18.05 4.84
CA SER A 642 -4.23 17.67 5.00
C SER A 642 -4.47 16.30 5.64
N ASN A 643 -3.53 15.65 6.35
CA ASN A 643 -3.78 14.34 6.99
C ASN A 643 -2.95 13.99 8.25
N VAL A 644 -2.46 14.98 9.02
CA VAL A 644 -1.79 14.71 10.31
C VAL A 644 -2.63 15.29 11.45
N ASN A 645 -2.96 14.47 12.46
CA ASN A 645 -3.51 14.97 13.72
C ASN A 645 -2.42 15.78 14.42
N LEU A 646 -2.61 17.09 14.55
CA LEU A 646 -1.61 17.98 15.11
C LEU A 646 -1.79 18.03 16.63
N VAL A 647 -0.75 17.68 17.37
CA VAL A 647 -0.66 17.97 18.80
C VAL A 647 -0.10 19.38 18.95
N ARG A 648 -0.86 20.28 19.57
CA ARG A 648 -0.50 21.71 19.74
C ARG A 648 -0.41 22.09 21.23
N LYS A 649 0.38 23.13 21.52
CA LYS A 649 0.62 23.65 22.89
C LYS A 649 0.01 25.04 23.04
N LEU A 650 -0.77 25.27 24.10
CA LEU A 650 -1.42 26.55 24.45
C LEU A 650 -0.47 27.43 25.26
N VAL A 651 0.39 28.22 24.60
CA VAL A 651 1.31 29.14 25.28
C VAL A 651 0.50 30.30 25.91
N GLY A 652 0.52 30.40 27.25
CA GLY A 652 -0.14 31.52 27.97
C GLY A 652 -1.66 31.39 28.17
N GLY A 653 -2.25 30.21 27.95
CA GLY A 653 -3.69 29.96 28.22
C GLY A 653 -4.66 30.54 27.18
N SER A 654 -4.17 31.24 26.16
CA SER A 654 -4.96 31.70 25.02
C SER A 654 -4.80 30.76 23.83
N THR A 655 -5.89 30.32 23.21
CA THR A 655 -5.82 29.45 22.04
C THR A 655 -5.18 30.16 20.87
N PRO A 656 -4.29 29.49 20.09
CA PRO A 656 -3.81 30.03 18.83
C PRO A 656 -5.00 30.36 17.92
N THR A 657 -5.24 31.65 17.70
CA THR A 657 -6.31 32.12 16.82
C THR A 657 -5.95 31.91 15.36
N GLU A 658 -6.98 31.74 14.52
CA GLU A 658 -6.91 31.69 13.04
C GLU A 658 -6.32 30.41 12.44
N LEU A 659 -6.07 29.37 13.24
CA LEU A 659 -5.61 28.09 12.71
C LEU A 659 -6.76 27.12 12.46
N PRO A 660 -6.73 26.35 11.36
CA PRO A 660 -7.69 25.26 11.14
C PRO A 660 -7.43 24.10 12.10
N PHE A 661 -8.51 23.50 12.59
CA PHE A 661 -8.57 22.31 13.45
C PHE A 661 -9.45 21.23 12.83
N ARG A 662 -9.09 19.98 13.09
CA ARG A 662 -9.84 18.78 12.73
C ARG A 662 -10.42 18.13 13.97
N ALA A 663 -11.52 17.41 13.81
CA ALA A 663 -11.99 16.52 14.87
C ALA A 663 -10.87 15.52 15.23
N GLY A 664 -10.50 15.47 16.50
CA GLY A 664 -9.40 14.67 17.04
C GLY A 664 -8.10 15.44 17.33
N ASP A 665 -7.92 16.66 16.82
CA ASP A 665 -6.77 17.49 17.16
C ASP A 665 -6.78 17.84 18.66
N ARG A 666 -5.62 17.74 19.32
CA ARG A 666 -5.49 18.02 20.77
C ARG A 666 -4.64 19.25 21.01
N MET A 667 -5.10 20.08 21.93
CA MET A 667 -4.39 21.23 22.48
C MET A 667 -4.14 20.99 23.96
N TYR A 668 -2.91 21.15 24.41
CA TYR A 668 -2.54 21.02 25.82
C TYR A 668 -2.24 22.39 26.44
N ASP A 669 -2.71 22.63 27.66
CA ASP A 669 -2.38 23.84 28.42
C ASP A 669 -0.88 23.88 28.73
N ASP A 670 -0.20 25.01 28.50
CA ASP A 670 1.25 25.14 28.75
C ASP A 670 1.57 25.26 30.25
N ASN A 671 0.62 25.77 31.04
CA ASN A 671 0.73 25.86 32.51
C ASN A 671 -0.47 25.18 33.19
N PRO A 672 -0.54 23.84 33.19
CA PRO A 672 -1.59 23.11 33.89
C PRO A 672 -1.50 23.38 35.41
N VAL A 673 -2.57 23.91 36.00
CA VAL A 673 -2.66 24.15 37.46
C VAL A 673 -3.34 22.98 38.16
N SER A 674 -2.98 22.72 39.43
CA SER A 674 -3.67 21.73 40.25
C SER A 674 -5.17 22.03 40.32
N GLY A 675 -6.02 21.02 40.13
CA GLY A 675 -7.47 21.17 39.99
C GLY A 675 -7.97 21.64 38.60
N GLY A 676 -7.07 21.89 37.65
CA GLY A 676 -7.37 22.31 36.27
C GLY A 676 -7.62 21.16 35.29
N ARG A 677 -7.47 21.45 33.99
CA ARG A 677 -7.53 20.50 32.88
C ARG A 677 -6.17 20.36 32.20
N GLU A 678 -5.92 19.23 31.56
CA GLU A 678 -4.72 18.97 30.76
C GLU A 678 -4.79 19.66 29.40
N GLY A 679 -5.99 19.89 28.88
CA GLY A 679 -6.19 20.55 27.59
C GLY A 679 -7.58 20.39 27.00
N ARG A 680 -7.67 20.60 25.69
CA ARG A 680 -8.91 20.55 24.89
C ARG A 680 -8.72 19.70 23.63
N ILE A 681 -9.71 18.90 23.27
CA ILE A 681 -9.77 18.13 22.03
C ILE A 681 -10.82 18.74 21.10
N CYS A 682 -10.47 18.94 19.84
CA CYS A 682 -11.41 19.39 18.83
C CYS A 682 -12.39 18.24 18.50
N ILE A 683 -13.69 18.48 18.61
CA ILE A 683 -14.74 17.50 18.32
C ILE A 683 -15.46 17.79 16.99
N ALA A 684 -15.35 19.01 16.46
CA ALA A 684 -15.85 19.37 15.14
C ALA A 684 -14.86 20.27 14.41
N LYS A 685 -14.56 19.93 13.15
CA LYS A 685 -13.61 20.67 12.31
C LYS A 685 -14.00 22.15 12.16
N GLY A 686 -13.01 23.02 12.09
CA GLY A 686 -13.22 24.45 11.84
C GLY A 686 -12.01 25.28 12.20
N VAL A 687 -12.17 26.60 12.21
CA VAL A 687 -11.14 27.55 12.65
C VAL A 687 -11.45 27.99 14.08
N ASP A 688 -10.45 27.98 14.96
CA ASP A 688 -10.59 28.61 16.28
C ASP A 688 -10.28 30.10 16.13
N THR A 689 -11.31 30.93 16.13
CA THR A 689 -11.16 32.39 16.02
C THR A 689 -12.16 33.04 16.96
N ALA A 690 -11.65 33.94 17.80
CA ALA A 690 -12.50 34.83 18.59
C ALA A 690 -13.22 35.80 17.64
N ALA A 691 -14.50 35.55 17.39
CA ALA A 691 -15.38 36.43 16.63
C ALA A 691 -16.70 36.59 17.38
N ALA A 692 -17.25 37.80 17.37
CA ALA A 692 -18.52 38.05 18.06
C ALA A 692 -19.66 37.28 17.39
N ALA A 693 -20.64 36.85 18.18
CA ALA A 693 -21.88 36.30 17.62
C ALA A 693 -22.55 37.34 16.72
N TRP A 694 -23.14 36.87 15.63
CA TRP A 694 -23.91 37.75 14.74
C TRP A 694 -25.11 38.33 15.49
N GLY A 695 -25.35 39.62 15.31
CA GLY A 695 -26.55 40.32 15.78
C GLY A 695 -26.93 41.38 14.75
N GLY A 696 -28.24 41.59 14.54
CA GLY A 696 -28.74 42.60 13.61
C GLY A 696 -28.59 44.03 14.13
N GLY A 697 -28.45 45.00 13.22
CA GLY A 697 -28.32 46.43 13.56
C GLY A 697 -26.95 46.82 14.15
N GLN A 698 -25.93 45.98 14.02
CA GLN A 698 -24.59 46.23 14.56
C GLN A 698 -23.70 46.87 13.50
N ALA A 699 -23.00 47.94 13.84
CA ALA A 699 -21.97 48.49 12.95
C ALA A 699 -20.78 47.52 12.88
N VAL A 700 -20.29 47.28 11.66
CA VAL A 700 -19.12 46.44 11.38
C VAL A 700 -18.18 47.11 10.39
N THR A 701 -16.87 46.93 10.58
CA THR A 701 -15.84 47.38 9.61
C THR A 701 -15.48 46.29 8.60
N ALA A 702 -14.93 46.65 7.45
CA ALA A 702 -14.39 45.66 6.51
C ALA A 702 -13.28 44.83 7.19
N GLY A 703 -13.29 43.50 6.98
CA GLY A 703 -12.42 42.54 7.68
C GLY A 703 -12.95 42.08 9.03
N GLU A 704 -14.02 42.68 9.58
CA GLU A 704 -14.57 42.27 10.86
C GLU A 704 -15.31 40.92 10.74
N ARG A 705 -15.07 40.02 11.70
CA ARG A 705 -15.62 38.66 11.68
C ARG A 705 -16.83 38.49 12.59
N ARG A 706 -17.77 37.65 12.16
CA ARG A 706 -18.98 37.27 12.92
C ARG A 706 -19.25 35.78 12.83
N ILE A 707 -19.81 35.21 13.91
CA ILE A 707 -20.22 33.81 13.97
C ILE A 707 -21.74 33.70 13.89
N ASN A 708 -22.25 32.88 12.97
CA ASN A 708 -23.66 32.51 12.94
C ASN A 708 -23.81 31.00 12.72
N ALA A 709 -24.60 30.34 13.58
CA ALA A 709 -24.89 28.89 13.49
C ALA A 709 -23.64 28.00 13.25
N GLY A 710 -22.53 28.29 13.95
CA GLY A 710 -21.27 27.54 13.83
C GLY A 710 -20.46 27.83 12.56
N LYS A 711 -20.78 28.89 11.82
CA LYS A 711 -20.06 29.35 10.64
C LYS A 711 -19.42 30.71 10.89
N LEU A 712 -18.20 30.89 10.37
CA LEU A 712 -17.41 32.11 10.47
C LEU A 712 -17.53 32.90 9.15
N TYR A 713 -17.91 34.16 9.29
CA TYR A 713 -18.05 35.09 8.17
C TYR A 713 -17.15 36.31 8.39
N GLU A 714 -16.65 36.88 7.30
CA GLU A 714 -15.87 38.13 7.30
C GLU A 714 -16.59 39.19 6.47
N ALA A 715 -16.72 40.40 6.99
CA ALA A 715 -17.35 41.51 6.29
C ALA A 715 -16.44 42.00 5.16
N ALA A 716 -16.85 41.82 3.90
CA ALA A 716 -16.11 42.30 2.74
C ALA A 716 -16.13 43.85 2.61
N GLN A 717 -17.10 44.49 3.27
CA GLN A 717 -17.24 45.95 3.33
C GLN A 717 -17.76 46.39 4.69
N ALA A 718 -17.47 47.63 5.09
CA ALA A 718 -18.05 48.21 6.30
C ALA A 718 -19.56 48.50 6.11
N GLY A 719 -20.35 48.41 7.18
CA GLY A 719 -21.79 48.67 7.15
C GLY A 719 -22.49 48.39 8.47
N THR A 720 -23.81 48.36 8.48
CA THR A 720 -24.62 47.93 9.62
C THR A 720 -25.26 46.59 9.28
N THR A 721 -25.10 45.58 10.12
CA THR A 721 -25.64 44.23 9.87
C THR A 721 -27.16 44.26 9.68
N GLY A 722 -27.66 43.48 8.72
CA GLY A 722 -29.10 43.35 8.44
C GLY A 722 -29.87 42.61 9.53
N ASN A 723 -31.19 42.43 9.36
CA ASN A 723 -32.00 41.62 10.28
C ASN A 723 -31.89 40.11 10.01
N ALA A 724 -31.39 39.72 8.84
CA ALA A 724 -31.21 38.32 8.47
C ALA A 724 -29.73 37.94 8.52
N ALA A 725 -29.39 36.91 9.30
CA ALA A 725 -28.02 36.45 9.44
C ALA A 725 -27.52 35.71 8.18
N PRO A 726 -26.23 35.81 7.83
CA PRO A 726 -25.66 35.05 6.72
C PRO A 726 -25.69 33.55 7.03
N SER A 727 -26.10 32.73 6.04
CA SER A 727 -26.24 31.27 6.19
C SER A 727 -25.57 30.46 5.08
N HIS A 728 -25.01 31.12 4.07
CA HIS A 728 -24.31 30.50 2.95
C HIS A 728 -23.04 29.77 3.40
N THR A 729 -22.56 28.83 2.59
CA THR A 729 -21.39 27.96 2.89
C THR A 729 -20.26 28.09 1.87
N ALA A 730 -20.36 29.04 0.95
CA ALA A 730 -19.34 29.37 -0.03
C ALA A 730 -19.64 30.74 -0.66
N GLY A 731 -18.59 31.44 -1.09
CA GLY A 731 -18.69 32.73 -1.76
C GLY A 731 -19.17 33.85 -0.84
N ASN A 732 -19.74 34.89 -1.44
CA ASN A 732 -20.20 36.09 -0.75
C ASN A 732 -21.74 36.15 -0.78
N ALA A 733 -22.36 36.59 0.32
CA ALA A 733 -23.78 36.96 0.34
C ALA A 733 -24.00 38.27 1.10
N SER A 734 -24.94 39.08 0.62
CA SER A 734 -25.34 40.31 1.29
C SER A 734 -26.47 40.06 2.30
N ASP A 735 -26.40 40.70 3.45
CA ASP A 735 -27.52 40.79 4.41
C ASP A 735 -28.40 42.04 4.19
N GLY A 736 -28.16 42.77 3.11
CA GLY A 736 -28.82 44.01 2.72
C GLY A 736 -27.89 45.22 2.76
N ALA A 737 -26.99 45.29 3.75
CA ALA A 737 -26.07 46.42 3.93
C ALA A 737 -24.60 45.99 4.00
N VAL A 738 -24.31 44.78 4.48
CA VAL A 738 -22.97 44.21 4.55
C VAL A 738 -22.89 42.98 3.64
N VAL A 739 -21.83 42.91 2.84
CA VAL A 739 -21.47 41.71 2.08
C VAL A 739 -20.59 40.85 2.97
N TRP A 740 -21.00 39.60 3.21
CA TRP A 740 -20.31 38.63 4.03
C TRP A 740 -19.64 37.57 3.16
N SER A 741 -18.36 37.35 3.37
CA SER A 741 -17.59 36.24 2.78
C SER A 741 -17.59 35.07 3.75
N PHE A 742 -18.00 33.88 3.31
CA PHE A 742 -17.85 32.67 4.13
C PHE A 742 -16.37 32.27 4.23
N ILE A 743 -15.87 32.14 5.47
CA ILE A 743 -14.49 31.72 5.74
C ILE A 743 -14.43 30.20 5.96
N ASP A 744 -15.06 29.71 7.03
CA ASP A 744 -15.10 28.29 7.38
C ASP A 744 -16.16 28.00 8.46
N THR A 745 -16.27 26.77 8.95
CA THR A 745 -16.96 26.44 10.21
C THR A 745 -16.10 26.79 11.43
N VAL A 746 -16.73 27.05 12.58
CA VAL A 746 -16.03 27.29 13.85
C VAL A 746 -15.66 25.96 14.48
N ALA A 747 -14.41 25.80 14.93
CA ALA A 747 -13.97 24.60 15.62
C ALA A 747 -14.71 24.48 16.97
N VAL A 748 -15.15 23.27 17.32
CA VAL A 748 -15.76 22.99 18.62
C VAL A 748 -14.80 22.14 19.43
N PHE A 749 -14.60 22.50 20.69
CA PHE A 749 -13.66 21.82 21.58
C PHE A 749 -14.34 21.28 22.83
N GLU A 750 -13.81 20.16 23.32
CA GLU A 750 -14.17 19.55 24.61
C GLU A 750 -12.92 19.49 25.49
N GLU A 751 -13.04 19.79 26.79
CA GLU A 751 -11.92 19.70 27.73
C GLU A 751 -11.61 18.25 28.11
N PHE A 752 -10.33 17.89 28.27
CA PHE A 752 -9.92 16.56 28.74
C PHE A 752 -8.84 16.63 29.84
N GLY A 753 -8.66 15.51 30.53
CA GLY A 753 -7.60 15.30 31.54
C GLY A 753 -7.78 16.16 32.78
N ARG A 754 -8.53 15.70 33.79
CA ARG A 754 -8.69 16.47 35.04
C ARG A 754 -7.42 16.30 35.89
N ILE A 755 -6.80 17.41 36.28
CA ILE A 755 -5.59 17.39 37.10
C ILE A 755 -6.05 17.26 38.56
N GLY A 756 -5.58 16.21 39.25
CA GLY A 756 -5.88 15.99 40.68
C GLY A 756 -5.48 17.21 41.52
N VAL A 757 -6.26 17.49 42.57
CA VAL A 757 -6.08 18.65 43.46
C VAL A 757 -4.89 18.46 44.39
#